data_AF-A0A1S9NCY0-F1
#
_entry.id   AF-A0A1S9NCY0-F1
#
_cell.length_a   1.000
_cell.length_b   1.000
_cell.length_c   1.000
_cell.angle_alpha   90.00
_cell.angle_beta   90.00
_cell.angle_gamma   90.00
#
_symmetry.space_group_name_H-M   'P 1'
#
loop_
_entity.id
_entity.type
_entity.pdbx_description
1 polymer ?
#
loop_
_entity_poly.entity_id
_entity_poly.type
_entity_poly.pdbx_seq_one_letter_code
_entity_poly.pdbx_strand_id
1 'polypeptide(L)'
;MRRKKQGASLIMVTIVFMFLSTVSFAMLSMVLGNYKARISESNRVENLYASDSGLDVAYNIIGKTFDGATKYGYYKVLTLKDGANTGPNNDKYQDINTDIKDLNDRITHLENQKKASKDDSNVDLSDFDKKIGALKLLIKEDEALQQVLINEEFKRAFKNFIEKTNSSNAAENIPYDQLEGLIQNHSYVDMSNVNDTNIDGAKKVLNVEFGINGSVADVAPTLEPTISFNSRSSTIIGIHASVDGHKETVEVEVAPEKEYYDISVDSTFYSGKLNGNEDDTTNERHLQANFKLTVPEFKDIYYKESSGDIEEYLATKDRALTVKGNMNLNEADDFTVVKGEVYVEGTTPASVSVDGTIQPGINVSNRSYEKYNGGIMVYNSKGVHFNNDVVTRNTLNLRSGADVTIDTNLYGSNIYIGGSKYDPNKLDNGLNDSATGAKLGVGQVVIDNDLGVKATGSIITINDFFGINDKTIKDTTVDRTKSSSSIIVNSDDNSSSININKSLYIMGTAHINTNETDNDDRYKYQTGESIAVKGNYMAYAVPMNEAEEFAYYNPLQLLDDSKVEDKVSYKANHFTNYWNSETSKNPAHYPNTGGIHLLGILDKDGKVDTEKIREYIHTVGALVYEVNGEKKVLGLDSQSSYGPDLELPGGTVYEKQRTFASKVYKFNQSATKYYDYDKTILTDFSSLVDTSKISYSGYTLLDQSNKGEYAIFNGDKNKKIEIMTSDDNTNKITNDGGNIVIKVRKDTKTLNAVIVSAGNVSIESDDININGCIIINGDLNINSKSGIKITYDSGVIERVQAKNEGLFKAVFGNSVIYDANSTSEPDNSTSVDSSYDLKNFLQKQLWRIIQ
;
A
#
# COMPACT_ATOMS: atom_id res chain seq x y z
N MET A 1 99.02 -26.01 63.81
CA MET A 1 97.93 -25.00 63.91
C MET A 1 97.34 -24.76 62.52
N ARG A 2 96.14 -25.28 62.23
CA ARG A 2 95.39 -24.98 60.99
C ARG A 2 94.92 -23.53 61.05
N ARG A 3 95.53 -22.63 60.26
CA ARG A 3 95.05 -21.24 60.12
C ARG A 3 93.64 -21.27 59.53
N LYS A 4 92.66 -20.87 60.35
CA LYS A 4 91.27 -20.67 59.93
C LYS A 4 91.24 -19.63 58.80
N LYS A 5 90.67 -20.00 57.64
CA LYS A 5 90.50 -19.14 56.46
C LYS A 5 89.44 -18.06 56.73
N GLN A 6 89.76 -17.05 57.53
CA GLN A 6 88.81 -15.97 57.87
C GLN A 6 88.59 -14.93 56.74
N GLY A 7 89.35 -14.98 55.64
CA GLY A 7 89.12 -14.14 54.46
C GLY A 7 88.21 -14.76 53.38
N ALA A 8 87.98 -16.08 53.43
CA ALA A 8 87.20 -16.78 52.40
C ALA A 8 85.70 -16.42 52.45
N SER A 9 85.14 -16.15 53.64
CA SER A 9 83.74 -15.74 53.79
C SER A 9 83.48 -14.35 53.22
N LEU A 10 84.38 -13.38 53.41
CA LEU A 10 84.20 -12.02 52.86
C LEU A 10 84.27 -12.02 51.32
N ILE A 11 85.20 -12.79 50.75
CA ILE A 11 85.31 -12.98 49.30
C ILE A 11 84.05 -13.65 48.76
N MET A 12 83.54 -14.68 49.43
CA MET A 12 82.31 -15.37 49.03
C MET A 12 81.09 -14.45 49.11
N VAL A 13 80.94 -13.65 50.16
CA VAL A 13 79.88 -12.62 50.28
C VAL A 13 79.99 -11.59 49.17
N THR A 14 81.19 -11.12 48.84
CA THR A 14 81.40 -10.14 47.76
C THR A 14 81.04 -10.72 46.39
N ILE A 15 81.44 -11.96 46.12
CA ILE A 15 81.07 -12.68 44.89
C ILE A 15 79.55 -12.86 44.81
N VAL A 16 78.91 -13.31 45.89
CA VAL A 16 77.44 -13.45 45.96
C VAL A 16 76.75 -12.10 45.75
N PHE A 17 77.27 -11.01 46.29
CA PHE A 17 76.73 -9.67 46.11
C PHE A 17 76.90 -9.15 44.68
N MET A 18 78.03 -9.44 44.03
CA MET A 18 78.25 -9.13 42.60
C MET A 18 77.27 -9.91 41.71
N PHE A 19 77.05 -11.20 41.98
CA PHE A 19 76.06 -12.01 41.27
C PHE A 19 74.64 -11.46 41.49
N LEU A 20 74.24 -11.18 42.74
CA LEU A 20 72.94 -10.60 43.08
C LEU A 20 72.72 -9.24 42.39
N SER A 21 73.74 -8.38 42.39
CA SER A 21 73.66 -7.06 41.74
C SER A 21 73.53 -7.19 40.24
N THR A 22 74.32 -8.06 39.60
CA THR A 22 74.25 -8.29 38.15
C THR A 22 72.89 -8.84 37.72
N VAL A 23 72.35 -9.80 38.47
CA VAL A 23 71.00 -10.34 38.22
C VAL A 23 69.93 -9.28 38.45
N SER A 24 70.05 -8.46 39.50
CA SER A 24 69.11 -7.38 39.80
C SER A 24 69.11 -6.29 38.72
N PHE A 25 70.29 -5.88 38.24
CA PHE A 25 70.41 -4.92 37.12
C PHE A 25 69.90 -5.51 35.80
N ALA A 26 70.12 -6.80 35.54
CA ALA A 26 69.57 -7.47 34.36
C ALA A 26 68.04 -7.51 34.41
N MET A 27 67.43 -7.84 35.56
CA MET A 27 65.98 -7.78 35.74
C MET A 27 65.43 -6.36 35.58
N LEU A 28 66.07 -5.35 36.18
CA LEU A 28 65.64 -3.95 36.04
C LEU A 28 65.71 -3.48 34.59
N SER A 29 66.78 -3.84 33.86
CA SER A 29 66.93 -3.52 32.44
C SER A 29 65.86 -4.18 31.58
N MET A 30 65.50 -5.44 31.88
CA MET A 30 64.40 -6.14 31.21
C MET A 30 63.03 -5.49 31.51
N VAL A 31 62.79 -5.08 32.75
CA VAL A 31 61.56 -4.37 33.15
C VAL A 31 61.46 -3.01 32.46
N LEU A 32 62.54 -2.23 32.42
CA LEU A 32 62.59 -0.95 31.70
C LEU A 32 62.39 -1.14 30.19
N GLY A 33 63.01 -2.16 29.60
CA GLY A 33 62.81 -2.54 28.20
C GLY A 33 61.36 -2.91 27.89
N ASN A 34 60.75 -3.78 28.71
CA ASN A 34 59.34 -4.17 28.58
C ASN A 34 58.38 -2.98 28.77
N TYR A 35 58.66 -2.10 29.73
CA TYR A 35 57.87 -0.89 29.96
C TYR A 35 57.91 0.05 28.74
N LYS A 36 59.11 0.31 28.20
CA LYS A 36 59.28 1.12 26.98
C LYS A 36 58.59 0.49 25.77
N ALA A 37 58.73 -0.83 25.60
CA ALA A 37 58.04 -1.56 24.52
C ALA A 37 56.51 -1.46 24.66
N ARG A 38 55.98 -1.58 25.88
CA ARG A 38 54.54 -1.46 26.15
C ARG A 38 54.01 -0.06 25.88
N ILE A 39 54.75 0.98 26.24
CA ILE A 39 54.39 2.37 25.89
C ILE A 39 54.41 2.56 24.38
N SER A 40 55.45 2.08 23.69
CA SER A 40 55.53 2.17 22.23
C SER A 40 54.36 1.48 21.53
N GLU A 41 53.97 0.29 22.01
CA GLU A 41 52.79 -0.42 21.49
C GLU A 41 51.49 0.32 21.82
N SER A 42 51.35 0.88 23.03
CA SER A 42 50.19 1.69 23.40
C SER A 42 50.04 2.90 22.49
N ASN A 43 51.12 3.67 22.29
CA ASN A 43 51.13 4.83 21.39
C ASN A 43 50.83 4.42 19.94
N ARG A 44 51.36 3.28 19.48
CA ARG A 44 51.06 2.74 18.15
C ARG A 44 49.58 2.45 17.96
N VAL A 45 48.93 1.87 18.97
CA VAL A 45 47.51 1.53 18.94
C VAL A 45 46.65 2.79 19.04
N GLU A 46 47.02 3.73 19.90
CA GLU A 46 46.37 5.04 20.03
C GLU A 46 46.43 5.82 18.72
N ASN A 47 47.60 5.92 18.09
CA ASN A 47 47.76 6.62 16.81
C ASN A 47 46.93 5.97 15.69
N LEU A 48 46.79 4.64 15.72
CA LEU A 48 45.97 3.91 14.76
C LEU A 48 44.48 4.25 14.93
N TYR A 49 43.95 4.20 16.16
CA TYR A 49 42.56 4.54 16.43
C TYR A 49 42.26 6.03 16.21
N ALA A 50 43.20 6.92 16.51
CA ALA A 50 43.09 8.35 16.23
C ALA A 50 42.92 8.59 14.73
N SER A 51 43.78 7.97 13.92
CA SER A 51 43.73 8.10 12.46
C SER A 51 42.47 7.48 11.86
N ASP A 52 42.02 6.32 12.36
CA ASP A 52 40.77 5.67 11.95
C ASP A 52 39.55 6.55 12.27
N SER A 53 39.54 7.19 13.44
CA SER A 53 38.50 8.16 13.82
C SER A 53 38.46 9.37 12.86
N GLY A 54 39.61 9.80 12.35
CA GLY A 54 39.68 10.84 11.30
C GLY A 54 38.97 10.43 10.00
N LEU A 55 39.06 9.16 9.60
CA LEU A 55 38.35 8.65 8.41
C LEU A 55 36.83 8.60 8.61
N ASP A 56 36.37 8.30 9.83
CA ASP A 56 34.94 8.34 10.17
C ASP A 56 34.39 9.77 10.20
N VAL A 57 35.19 10.73 10.68
CA VAL A 57 34.83 12.16 10.59
C VAL A 57 34.79 12.63 9.15
N ALA A 58 35.74 12.22 8.31
CA ALA A 58 35.70 12.51 6.88
C ALA A 58 34.40 11.98 6.23
N TYR A 59 33.98 10.74 6.54
CA TYR A 59 32.72 10.19 6.06
C TYR A 59 31.50 11.05 6.46
N ASN A 60 31.47 11.51 7.72
CA ASN A 60 30.40 12.39 8.21
C ASN A 60 30.40 13.77 7.53
N ILE A 61 31.57 14.35 7.28
CA ILE A 61 31.71 15.62 6.55
C ILE A 61 31.21 15.46 5.12
N ILE A 62 31.56 14.38 4.41
CA ILE A 62 31.05 14.09 3.07
C ILE A 62 29.53 13.94 3.09
N GLY A 63 28.99 13.19 4.06
CA GLY A 63 27.54 13.01 4.21
C GLY A 63 26.78 14.31 4.49
N LYS A 64 27.31 15.18 5.34
CA LYS A 64 26.70 16.51 5.61
C LYS A 64 26.84 17.46 4.43
N THR A 65 27.95 17.40 3.71
CA THR A 65 28.15 18.21 2.50
C THR A 65 27.20 17.75 1.39
N PHE A 66 26.93 16.45 1.28
CA PHE A 66 25.91 15.91 0.39
C PHE A 66 24.51 16.48 0.71
N ASP A 67 24.09 16.44 1.98
CA ASP A 67 22.81 17.05 2.42
C ASP A 67 22.75 18.56 2.14
N GLY A 68 23.87 19.26 2.31
CA GLY A 68 23.97 20.67 1.95
C GLY A 68 23.82 20.91 0.44
N ALA A 69 24.48 20.09 -0.37
CA ALA A 69 24.46 20.17 -1.83
C ALA A 69 23.08 19.85 -2.42
N THR A 70 22.37 18.86 -1.87
CA THR A 70 21.00 18.53 -2.30
C THR A 70 20.05 19.69 -2.00
N LYS A 71 20.09 20.26 -0.78
CA LYS A 71 19.28 21.44 -0.41
C LYS A 71 19.59 22.64 -1.30
N TYR A 72 20.88 22.87 -1.59
CA TYR A 72 21.28 23.95 -2.47
C TYR A 72 20.73 23.77 -3.90
N GLY A 73 20.83 22.54 -4.44
CA GLY A 73 20.25 22.20 -5.74
C GLY A 73 18.74 22.39 -5.79
N TYR A 74 18.02 21.98 -4.74
CA TYR A 74 16.57 22.15 -4.66
C TYR A 74 16.14 23.62 -4.71
N TYR A 75 16.74 24.48 -3.91
CA TYR A 75 16.39 25.90 -3.92
C TYR A 75 16.74 26.57 -5.25
N LYS A 76 17.81 26.15 -5.92
CA LYS A 76 18.10 26.62 -7.29
C LYS A 76 17.02 26.20 -8.29
N VAL A 77 16.50 24.98 -8.19
CA VAL A 77 15.34 24.55 -8.99
C VAL A 77 14.09 25.38 -8.68
N LEU A 78 13.81 25.71 -7.41
CA LEU A 78 12.67 26.58 -7.08
C LEU A 78 12.81 27.96 -7.73
N THR A 79 13.99 28.59 -7.60
CA THR A 79 14.24 29.87 -8.28
C THR A 79 14.10 29.77 -9.80
N LEU A 80 14.36 28.59 -10.39
CA LEU A 80 14.21 28.35 -11.83
C LEU A 80 12.73 28.38 -12.22
N LYS A 81 11.90 27.67 -11.46
CA LYS A 81 10.44 27.63 -11.66
C LYS A 81 9.82 29.03 -11.52
N ASP A 82 10.29 29.81 -10.55
CA ASP A 82 9.79 31.16 -10.27
C ASP A 82 10.38 32.25 -11.18
N GLY A 83 11.32 31.89 -12.07
CA GLY A 83 11.99 32.82 -12.99
C GLY A 83 12.96 33.80 -12.33
N ALA A 84 13.31 33.59 -11.06
CA ALA A 84 14.27 34.37 -10.30
C ALA A 84 15.70 33.79 -10.34
N ASN A 85 15.92 32.66 -11.03
CA ASN A 85 17.22 32.00 -11.11
C ASN A 85 18.22 32.83 -11.92
N THR A 86 19.43 32.94 -11.39
CA THR A 86 20.58 33.62 -12.03
C THR A 86 21.49 32.66 -12.79
N GLY A 87 21.15 31.37 -12.83
CA GLY A 87 21.89 30.31 -13.52
C GLY A 87 21.67 30.27 -15.04
N PRO A 88 22.51 29.51 -15.78
CA PRO A 88 22.50 29.47 -17.25
C PRO A 88 21.26 28.82 -17.87
N ASN A 89 20.46 28.10 -17.08
CA ASN A 89 19.26 27.40 -17.53
C ASN A 89 17.98 28.23 -17.38
N ASN A 90 18.05 29.43 -16.78
CA ASN A 90 16.87 30.28 -16.55
C ASN A 90 16.18 30.66 -17.85
N ASP A 91 16.92 31.23 -18.80
CA ASP A 91 16.37 31.67 -20.09
C ASP A 91 15.74 30.49 -20.84
N LYS A 92 16.42 29.33 -20.86
CA LYS A 92 15.90 28.10 -21.48
C LYS A 92 14.57 27.65 -20.87
N TYR A 93 14.43 27.70 -19.55
CA TYR A 93 13.18 27.30 -18.88
C TYR A 93 12.04 28.28 -19.21
N GLN A 94 12.34 29.58 -19.27
CA GLN A 94 11.38 30.60 -19.66
C GLN A 94 10.98 30.53 -21.13
N ASP A 95 11.90 30.15 -22.02
CA ASP A 95 11.62 29.91 -23.44
C ASP A 95 10.64 28.74 -23.61
N ILE A 96 10.84 27.63 -22.87
CA ILE A 96 9.90 26.49 -22.90
C ILE A 96 8.51 26.89 -22.35
N ASN A 97 8.46 27.65 -21.24
CA ASN A 97 7.18 28.16 -20.72
C ASN A 97 6.46 29.07 -21.73
N THR A 98 7.22 29.87 -22.46
CA THR A 98 6.69 30.74 -23.52
C THR A 98 6.12 29.93 -24.68
N ASP A 99 6.77 28.83 -25.05
CA ASP A 99 6.29 27.91 -26.10
C ASP A 99 5.00 27.20 -25.70
N ILE A 100 4.96 26.62 -24.49
CA ILE A 100 3.74 25.98 -23.94
C ILE A 100 2.57 26.96 -23.93
N LYS A 101 2.81 28.23 -23.56
CA LYS A 101 1.77 29.27 -23.58
C LYS A 101 1.27 29.53 -24.99
N ASP A 102 2.16 29.67 -25.98
CA ASP A 102 1.81 29.88 -27.38
C ASP A 102 0.97 28.70 -27.94
N LEU A 103 1.37 27.46 -27.64
CA LEU A 103 0.65 26.26 -28.03
C LEU A 103 -0.75 26.19 -27.41
N ASN A 104 -0.89 26.56 -26.13
CA ASN A 104 -2.20 26.63 -25.45
C ASN A 104 -3.12 27.72 -26.04
N ASP A 105 -2.56 28.89 -26.37
CA ASP A 105 -3.30 29.97 -27.04
C ASP A 105 -3.80 29.51 -28.43
N ARG A 106 -2.99 28.75 -29.19
CA ARG A 106 -3.36 28.15 -30.48
C ARG A 106 -4.46 27.09 -30.33
N ILE A 107 -4.40 26.24 -29.30
CA ILE A 107 -5.46 25.25 -29.00
C ILE A 107 -6.77 25.98 -28.70
N THR A 108 -6.74 26.99 -27.83
CA THR A 108 -7.93 27.77 -27.46
C THR A 108 -8.57 28.42 -28.68
N HIS A 109 -7.75 28.97 -29.58
CA HIS A 109 -8.24 29.54 -30.84
C HIS A 109 -8.90 28.48 -31.73
N LEU A 110 -8.31 27.28 -31.88
CA LEU A 110 -8.89 26.18 -32.66
C LEU A 110 -10.20 25.65 -32.05
N GLU A 111 -10.29 25.54 -30.72
CA GLU A 111 -11.52 25.13 -30.04
C GLU A 111 -12.66 26.13 -30.25
N ASN A 112 -12.36 27.43 -30.22
CA ASN A 112 -13.33 28.47 -30.50
C ASN A 112 -13.80 28.46 -31.97
N GLN A 113 -12.88 28.23 -32.92
CA GLN A 113 -13.24 28.05 -34.33
C GLN A 113 -14.10 26.80 -34.55
N LYS A 114 -13.77 25.69 -33.89
CA LYS A 114 -14.55 24.46 -33.94
C LYS A 114 -15.98 24.68 -33.42
N LYS A 115 -16.13 25.40 -32.29
CA LYS A 115 -17.44 25.76 -31.73
C LYS A 115 -18.26 26.62 -32.69
N ALA A 116 -17.64 27.63 -33.32
CA ALA A 116 -18.30 28.51 -34.29
C ALA A 116 -18.72 27.78 -35.59
N SER A 117 -18.04 26.70 -35.95
CA SER A 117 -18.27 25.95 -37.18
C SER A 117 -19.25 24.77 -37.02
N LYS A 118 -19.84 24.56 -35.83
CA LYS A 118 -20.74 23.41 -35.55
C LYS A 118 -22.01 23.38 -36.40
N ASP A 119 -22.48 24.54 -36.87
CA ASP A 119 -23.72 24.66 -37.65
C ASP A 119 -23.47 24.68 -39.17
N ASP A 120 -22.21 24.59 -39.62
CA ASP A 120 -21.85 24.57 -41.04
C ASP A 120 -21.65 23.13 -41.52
N SER A 121 -22.57 22.64 -42.35
CA SER A 121 -22.56 21.28 -42.90
C SER A 121 -21.39 20.97 -43.85
N ASN A 122 -20.59 21.96 -44.24
CA ASN A 122 -19.43 21.78 -45.12
C ASN A 122 -18.07 21.72 -44.38
N VAL A 123 -18.06 21.80 -43.05
CA VAL A 123 -16.82 21.80 -42.26
C VAL A 123 -16.55 20.43 -41.64
N ASP A 124 -15.42 19.82 -41.97
CA ASP A 124 -14.97 18.58 -41.34
C ASP A 124 -14.38 18.87 -39.94
N LEU A 125 -15.20 18.65 -38.92
CA LEU A 125 -14.82 18.84 -37.52
C LEU A 125 -13.66 17.92 -37.07
N SER A 126 -13.38 16.83 -37.81
CA SER A 126 -12.28 15.91 -37.50
C SER A 126 -10.90 16.49 -37.80
N ASP A 127 -10.80 17.49 -38.68
CA ASP A 127 -9.54 18.20 -38.98
C ASP A 127 -9.10 19.06 -37.79
N PHE A 128 -10.04 19.70 -37.10
CA PHE A 128 -9.77 20.45 -35.86
C PHE A 128 -9.26 19.54 -34.76
N ASP A 129 -9.87 18.35 -34.58
CA ASP A 129 -9.45 17.39 -33.57
C ASP A 129 -8.03 16.85 -33.82
N LYS A 130 -7.67 16.61 -35.08
CA LYS A 130 -6.29 16.23 -35.45
C LYS A 130 -5.29 17.34 -35.14
N LYS A 131 -5.61 18.59 -35.46
CA LYS A 131 -4.73 19.75 -35.17
C LYS A 131 -4.56 19.98 -33.68
N ILE A 132 -5.64 19.93 -32.90
CA ILE A 132 -5.59 20.04 -31.43
C ILE A 132 -4.77 18.89 -30.85
N GLY A 133 -4.97 17.65 -31.34
CA GLY A 133 -4.20 16.49 -30.92
C GLY A 133 -2.70 16.64 -31.18
N ALA A 134 -2.30 17.19 -32.34
CA ALA A 134 -0.90 17.47 -32.66
C ALA A 134 -0.28 18.53 -31.74
N LEU A 135 -0.99 19.64 -31.46
CA LEU A 135 -0.51 20.67 -30.53
C LEU A 135 -0.36 20.15 -29.10
N LYS A 136 -1.28 19.30 -28.63
CA LYS A 136 -1.17 18.66 -27.32
C LYS A 136 0.03 17.71 -27.22
N LEU A 137 0.46 17.12 -28.33
CA LEU A 137 1.66 16.28 -28.36
C LEU A 137 2.92 17.15 -28.20
N LEU A 138 2.98 18.31 -28.85
CA LEU A 138 4.09 19.26 -28.71
C LEU A 138 4.21 19.80 -27.29
N ILE A 139 3.08 20.12 -26.63
CA ILE A 139 3.09 20.51 -25.20
C ILE A 139 3.71 19.40 -24.33
N LYS A 140 3.44 18.12 -24.62
CA LYS A 140 4.06 17.01 -23.89
C LYS A 140 5.56 16.90 -24.15
N GLU A 141 6.02 17.24 -25.36
CA GLU A 141 7.46 17.29 -25.67
C GLU A 141 8.14 18.42 -24.88
N ASP A 142 7.50 19.59 -24.79
CA ASP A 142 7.97 20.73 -23.98
C ASP A 142 8.03 20.39 -22.49
N GLU A 143 6.95 19.84 -21.93
CA GLU A 143 6.87 19.41 -20.53
C GLU A 143 7.95 18.38 -20.20
N ALA A 144 8.23 17.44 -21.12
CA ALA A 144 9.32 16.48 -20.96
C ALA A 144 10.69 17.17 -20.95
N LEU A 145 10.91 18.15 -21.83
CA LEU A 145 12.15 18.93 -21.86
C LEU A 145 12.32 19.78 -20.60
N GLN A 146 11.24 20.34 -20.04
CA GLN A 146 11.28 21.06 -18.76
C GLN A 146 11.77 20.18 -17.61
N GLN A 147 11.28 18.94 -17.53
CA GLN A 147 11.70 18.01 -16.49
C GLN A 147 13.18 17.63 -16.61
N VAL A 148 13.66 17.47 -17.84
CA VAL A 148 15.10 17.26 -18.08
C VAL A 148 15.89 18.49 -17.62
N LEU A 149 15.45 19.69 -17.98
CA LEU A 149 16.14 20.93 -17.60
C LEU A 149 16.17 21.16 -16.08
N ILE A 150 15.08 20.86 -15.37
CA ILE A 150 15.01 20.90 -13.91
C ILE A 150 16.08 19.98 -13.30
N ASN A 151 16.18 18.76 -13.80
CA ASN A 151 17.13 17.79 -13.30
C ASN A 151 18.59 18.19 -13.59
N GLU A 152 18.88 18.72 -14.78
CA GLU A 152 20.22 19.19 -15.13
C GLU A 152 20.62 20.43 -14.33
N GLU A 153 19.68 21.33 -14.03
CA GLU A 153 19.94 22.46 -13.13
C GLU A 153 20.24 21.99 -11.70
N PHE A 154 19.50 21.00 -11.20
CA PHE A 154 19.77 20.38 -9.91
C PHE A 154 21.18 19.77 -9.86
N LYS A 155 21.55 18.95 -10.86
CA LYS A 155 22.89 18.34 -10.95
C LYS A 155 23.98 19.40 -11.03
N ARG A 156 23.79 20.45 -11.82
CA ARG A 156 24.74 21.57 -11.94
C ARG A 156 24.96 22.23 -10.59
N ALA A 157 23.88 22.61 -9.90
CA ALA A 157 23.94 23.28 -8.61
C ALA A 157 24.56 22.36 -7.53
N PHE A 158 24.19 21.08 -7.51
CA PHE A 158 24.79 20.06 -6.65
C PHE A 158 26.30 19.98 -6.88
N LYS A 159 26.74 19.79 -8.13
CA LYS A 159 28.16 19.71 -8.48
C LYS A 159 28.92 20.96 -8.09
N ASN A 160 28.37 22.15 -8.37
CA ASN A 160 28.98 23.43 -8.00
C ASN A 160 29.16 23.59 -6.48
N PHE A 161 28.26 23.02 -5.67
CA PHE A 161 28.39 23.01 -4.22
C PHE A 161 29.52 22.08 -3.73
N ILE A 162 29.74 20.96 -4.41
CA ILE A 162 30.82 20.01 -4.11
C ILE A 162 32.18 20.54 -4.57
N GLU A 163 32.27 21.02 -5.81
CA GLU A 163 33.48 21.53 -6.46
C GLU A 163 33.12 22.57 -7.54
N LYS A 164 33.81 23.72 -7.55
CA LYS A 164 33.44 24.89 -8.35
C LYS A 164 33.93 24.62 -9.76
N THR A 165 33.01 24.28 -10.63
CA THR A 165 33.33 24.10 -12.05
C THR A 165 33.46 25.45 -12.76
N ASN A 166 34.18 25.48 -13.89
CA ASN A 166 34.33 26.66 -14.76
C ASN A 166 33.00 27.19 -15.35
N SER A 167 31.89 26.46 -15.16
CA SER A 167 30.54 26.82 -15.61
C SER A 167 29.72 27.61 -14.58
N SER A 168 30.32 27.93 -13.42
CA SER A 168 29.66 28.71 -12.37
C SER A 168 29.54 30.19 -12.74
N ASN A 169 28.34 30.76 -12.61
CA ASN A 169 28.13 32.20 -12.80
C ASN A 169 28.82 32.97 -11.65
N ALA A 170 29.47 34.08 -11.97
CA ALA A 170 30.18 34.91 -10.99
C ALA A 170 29.26 35.50 -9.89
N ALA A 171 27.94 35.50 -10.12
CA ALA A 171 26.92 35.94 -9.16
C ALA A 171 26.48 34.86 -8.15
N GLU A 172 26.79 33.58 -8.36
CA GLU A 172 26.40 32.50 -7.44
C GLU A 172 27.34 32.48 -6.23
N ASN A 173 26.78 32.68 -5.03
CA ASN A 173 27.54 32.68 -3.78
C ASN A 173 27.73 31.26 -3.25
N ILE A 174 28.56 30.49 -3.95
CA ILE A 174 28.95 29.12 -3.58
C ILE A 174 29.90 29.22 -2.35
N PRO A 175 29.81 28.30 -1.36
CA PRO A 175 30.76 28.26 -0.24
C PRO A 175 32.22 28.38 -0.69
N TYR A 176 33.00 29.21 0.02
CA TYR A 176 34.42 29.44 -0.27
C TYR A 176 35.26 28.17 -0.10
N ASP A 177 34.98 27.41 0.96
CA ASP A 177 35.55 26.09 1.21
C ASP A 177 34.63 25.03 0.63
N GLN A 178 35.11 24.33 -0.39
CA GLN A 178 34.41 23.23 -1.06
C GLN A 178 34.71 21.90 -0.37
N LEU A 179 34.23 20.77 -0.89
CA LEU A 179 34.37 19.48 -0.17
C LEU A 179 35.81 19.18 0.27
N GLU A 180 36.81 19.51 -0.55
CA GLU A 180 38.23 19.38 -0.21
C GLU A 180 38.61 20.20 1.03
N GLY A 181 38.34 21.51 1.01
CA GLY A 181 38.62 22.41 2.12
C GLY A 181 37.79 22.11 3.37
N LEU A 182 36.54 21.66 3.20
CA LEU A 182 35.68 21.24 4.30
C LEU A 182 36.25 20.03 5.05
N ILE A 183 36.80 19.04 4.32
CA ILE A 183 37.48 17.89 4.94
C ILE A 183 38.76 18.35 5.66
N GLN A 184 39.61 19.17 5.02
CA GLN A 184 40.86 19.68 5.61
C GLN A 184 40.63 20.52 6.87
N ASN A 185 39.59 21.36 6.86
CA ASN A 185 39.24 22.26 7.97
C ASN A 185 38.33 21.60 9.02
N HIS A 186 37.99 20.32 8.86
CA HIS A 186 37.08 19.59 9.73
C HIS A 186 35.72 20.28 9.88
N SER A 187 35.13 20.74 8.78
CA SER A 187 33.94 21.61 8.80
C SER A 187 32.90 21.19 7.77
N TYR A 188 31.70 21.74 7.87
CA TYR A 188 30.63 21.57 6.89
C TYR A 188 29.78 22.84 6.80
N VAL A 189 29.09 23.00 5.68
CA VAL A 189 28.21 24.14 5.44
C VAL A 189 26.82 23.87 6.03
N ASP A 190 26.34 24.77 6.88
CA ASP A 190 25.01 24.68 7.47
C ASP A 190 23.96 25.33 6.57
N MET A 191 23.03 24.51 6.09
CA MET A 191 21.93 24.91 5.20
C MET A 191 20.59 25.09 5.92
N SER A 192 20.57 25.06 7.26
CA SER A 192 19.31 25.07 8.04
C SER A 192 18.49 26.37 7.92
N ASN A 193 19.13 27.50 7.62
CA ASN A 193 18.48 28.82 7.48
C ASN A 193 18.46 29.35 6.03
N VAL A 194 18.75 28.47 5.06
CA VAL A 194 18.80 28.82 3.65
C VAL A 194 17.48 28.44 2.97
N ASN A 195 16.97 29.32 2.12
CA ASN A 195 15.77 29.15 1.30
C ASN A 195 15.98 29.71 -0.12
N ASP A 196 14.95 29.62 -0.96
CA ASP A 196 14.88 30.14 -2.33
C ASP A 196 15.23 31.64 -2.44
N THR A 197 14.78 32.46 -1.48
CA THR A 197 15.01 33.92 -1.52
C THR A 197 16.42 34.36 -1.10
N ASN A 198 17.12 33.56 -0.30
CA ASN A 198 18.43 33.90 0.25
C ASN A 198 19.54 32.92 -0.17
N ILE A 199 19.27 32.06 -1.17
CA ILE A 199 20.17 30.99 -1.63
C ILE A 199 21.55 31.50 -2.09
N ASP A 200 21.61 32.74 -2.59
CA ASP A 200 22.85 33.42 -3.00
C ASP A 200 23.45 34.33 -1.89
N GLY A 201 22.92 34.22 -0.66
CA GLY A 201 23.49 34.82 0.53
C GLY A 201 24.71 34.07 1.09
N ALA A 202 25.38 34.70 2.05
CA ALA A 202 26.51 34.10 2.76
C ALA A 202 26.06 32.89 3.60
N LYS A 203 26.76 31.76 3.45
CA LYS A 203 26.45 30.50 4.14
C LYS A 203 27.36 30.31 5.35
N LYS A 204 26.83 29.78 6.44
CA LYS A 204 27.58 29.55 7.67
C LYS A 204 28.35 28.23 7.59
N VAL A 205 29.62 28.25 7.95
CA VAL A 205 30.45 27.05 8.11
C VAL A 205 30.53 26.68 9.60
N LEU A 206 30.31 25.40 9.91
CA LEU A 206 30.38 24.85 11.26
C LEU A 206 31.51 23.83 11.35
N ASN A 207 32.29 23.88 12.43
CA ASN A 207 33.36 22.93 12.69
C ASN A 207 32.83 21.67 13.38
N VAL A 208 33.46 20.54 13.08
CA VAL A 208 33.27 19.26 13.77
C VAL A 208 34.32 19.17 14.85
N GLU A 209 33.90 19.18 16.10
CA GLU A 209 34.79 19.02 17.24
C GLU A 209 35.11 17.52 17.43
N PHE A 210 36.37 17.15 17.23
CA PHE A 210 36.89 15.81 17.50
C PHE A 210 38.42 15.85 17.69
N GLY A 211 38.96 14.83 18.34
CA GLY A 211 40.38 14.71 18.60
C GLY A 211 40.68 13.99 19.90
N ILE A 212 41.95 13.96 20.27
CA ILE A 212 42.42 13.44 21.55
C ILE A 212 42.78 14.61 22.46
N ASN A 213 42.28 14.58 23.70
CA ASN A 213 42.57 15.61 24.69
C ASN A 213 44.06 15.59 25.05
N GLY A 214 44.79 16.62 24.62
CA GLY A 214 46.20 16.80 24.94
C GLY A 214 46.42 17.62 26.21
N SER A 215 47.68 17.71 26.62
CA SER A 215 48.07 18.50 27.81
C SER A 215 48.06 20.02 27.54
N VAL A 216 48.07 20.42 26.27
CA VAL A 216 48.22 21.80 25.80
C VAL A 216 47.01 22.25 24.95
N ALA A 217 46.47 21.36 24.11
CA ALA A 217 45.26 21.55 23.32
C ALA A 217 44.72 20.18 22.88
N ASP A 218 43.44 20.13 22.49
CA ASP A 218 42.87 18.97 21.81
C ASP A 218 43.46 18.88 20.39
N VAL A 219 43.94 17.70 20.01
CA VAL A 219 44.61 17.50 18.72
C VAL A 219 43.83 16.50 17.89
N ALA A 220 43.44 16.92 16.69
CA ALA A 220 42.83 16.06 15.68
C ALA A 220 43.89 15.49 14.71
N PRO A 221 43.61 14.35 14.06
CA PRO A 221 44.33 13.89 12.88
C PRO A 221 44.35 14.97 11.79
N THR A 222 45.43 14.98 11.00
CA THR A 222 45.50 15.77 9.77
C THR A 222 44.81 14.98 8.66
N LEU A 223 43.88 15.62 7.92
CA LEU A 223 43.16 15.01 6.80
C LEU A 223 43.60 15.63 5.47
N GLU A 224 44.06 14.78 4.54
CA GLU A 224 44.47 15.18 3.20
C GLU A 224 43.58 14.48 2.15
N PRO A 225 42.52 15.15 1.66
CA PRO A 225 41.64 14.62 0.64
C PRO A 225 42.21 14.80 -0.79
N THR A 226 41.91 13.86 -1.67
CA THR A 226 42.04 13.96 -3.13
C THR A 226 40.70 13.65 -3.77
N ILE A 227 40.16 14.57 -4.57
CA ILE A 227 38.85 14.43 -5.20
C ILE A 227 39.03 14.37 -6.72
N SER A 228 38.33 13.44 -7.37
CA SER A 228 38.31 13.33 -8.83
C SER A 228 36.89 13.09 -9.32
N PHE A 229 36.44 13.93 -10.25
CA PHE A 229 35.12 13.79 -10.87
C PHE A 229 35.18 12.88 -12.09
N ASN A 230 34.27 11.90 -12.15
CA ASN A 230 34.15 10.96 -13.26
C ASN A 230 32.77 11.11 -13.93
N SER A 231 32.78 11.37 -15.23
CA SER A 231 31.58 11.44 -16.06
C SER A 231 31.84 10.86 -17.46
N ARG A 232 30.77 10.45 -18.15
CA ARG A 232 30.80 10.03 -19.57
C ARG A 232 30.48 11.23 -20.47
N SER A 233 30.48 11.01 -21.79
CA SER A 233 30.02 12.03 -22.74
C SER A 233 28.53 12.36 -22.52
N SER A 234 28.23 13.66 -22.46
CA SER A 234 26.88 14.20 -22.44
C SER A 234 26.19 14.05 -23.79
N THR A 235 24.86 14.15 -23.80
CA THR A 235 24.05 14.17 -25.02
C THR A 235 23.25 15.46 -25.09
N ILE A 236 23.04 15.99 -26.28
CA ILE A 236 22.19 17.16 -26.48
C ILE A 236 20.79 16.68 -26.88
N ILE A 237 19.78 17.15 -26.17
CA ILE A 237 18.37 17.00 -26.55
C ILE A 237 17.74 18.39 -26.64
N GLY A 238 16.66 18.53 -27.41
CA GLY A 238 16.01 19.83 -27.53
C GLY A 238 14.78 19.83 -28.41
N ILE A 239 14.10 20.96 -28.39
CA ILE A 239 13.00 21.31 -29.30
C ILE A 239 13.52 22.33 -30.33
N HIS A 240 12.90 22.36 -31.51
CA HIS A 240 13.29 23.26 -32.58
C HIS A 240 12.09 24.01 -33.15
N ALA A 241 12.25 25.32 -33.31
CA ALA A 241 11.25 26.18 -33.91
C ALA A 241 10.85 25.72 -35.32
N SER A 242 9.54 25.69 -35.57
CA SER A 242 8.96 25.33 -36.86
C SER A 242 7.63 26.05 -37.10
N VAL A 243 7.25 26.21 -38.38
CA VAL A 243 6.09 27.02 -38.78
C VAL A 243 4.77 26.54 -38.16
N ASP A 244 4.61 25.23 -38.00
CA ASP A 244 3.39 24.61 -37.46
C ASP A 244 3.63 23.89 -36.11
N GLY A 245 4.85 23.89 -35.57
CA GLY A 245 5.23 23.19 -34.35
C GLY A 245 5.62 24.15 -33.22
N HIS A 246 6.73 23.85 -32.53
CA HIS A 246 7.34 24.71 -31.51
C HIS A 246 7.69 26.08 -32.07
N LYS A 247 7.60 27.12 -31.25
CA LYS A 247 7.99 28.50 -31.57
C LYS A 247 9.44 28.77 -31.22
N GLU A 248 9.91 28.19 -30.13
CA GLU A 248 11.26 28.40 -29.61
C GLU A 248 12.18 27.21 -29.97
N THR A 249 13.49 27.49 -30.02
CA THR A 249 14.52 26.45 -30.12
C THR A 249 15.27 26.39 -28.80
N VAL A 250 15.17 25.26 -28.10
CA VAL A 250 15.83 25.07 -26.79
C VAL A 250 16.64 23.79 -26.83
N GLU A 251 17.94 23.90 -26.59
CA GLU A 251 18.85 22.76 -26.50
C GLU A 251 19.41 22.62 -25.08
N VAL A 252 19.31 21.41 -24.53
CA VAL A 252 19.76 21.05 -23.19
C VAL A 252 20.83 19.98 -23.30
N GLU A 253 21.98 20.24 -22.66
CA GLU A 253 23.02 19.25 -22.49
C GLU A 253 22.66 18.37 -21.30
N VAL A 254 22.49 17.07 -21.54
CA VAL A 254 22.05 16.08 -20.55
C VAL A 254 23.25 15.30 -20.05
N ALA A 255 23.48 15.36 -18.75
CA ALA A 255 24.48 14.57 -18.07
C ALA A 255 24.15 13.06 -18.14
N PRO A 256 25.16 12.19 -18.28
CA PRO A 256 24.96 10.75 -18.32
C PRO A 256 24.49 10.19 -16.96
N GLU A 257 23.80 9.05 -16.96
CA GLU A 257 23.22 8.41 -15.75
C GLU A 257 24.22 7.98 -14.65
N LYS A 258 25.54 8.15 -14.82
CA LYS A 258 26.56 7.61 -13.90
C LYS A 258 27.67 8.61 -13.58
N GLU A 259 27.30 9.82 -13.17
CA GLU A 259 28.27 10.79 -12.65
C GLU A 259 28.59 10.51 -11.18
N TYR A 260 29.87 10.54 -10.82
CA TYR A 260 30.31 10.35 -9.44
C TYR A 260 31.67 10.97 -9.16
N TYR A 261 31.95 11.23 -7.89
CA TYR A 261 33.24 11.64 -7.37
C TYR A 261 33.92 10.45 -6.70
N ASP A 262 35.17 10.18 -7.09
CA ASP A 262 36.08 9.33 -6.32
C ASP A 262 36.88 10.23 -5.37
N ILE A 263 36.74 9.97 -4.08
CA ILE A 263 37.34 10.75 -2.99
C ILE A 263 38.28 9.82 -2.23
N SER A 264 39.56 10.14 -2.17
CA SER A 264 40.53 9.47 -1.30
C SER A 264 40.87 10.40 -0.15
N VAL A 265 40.88 9.90 1.09
CA VAL A 265 41.25 10.71 2.26
C VAL A 265 42.36 10.00 3.02
N ASP A 266 43.48 10.69 3.17
CA ASP A 266 44.60 10.28 4.01
C ASP A 266 44.45 10.93 5.38
N SER A 267 44.47 10.11 6.43
CA SER A 267 44.35 10.51 7.82
C SER A 267 45.64 10.16 8.56
N THR A 268 46.29 11.20 9.09
CA THR A 268 47.61 11.08 9.70
C THR A 268 47.62 11.56 11.14
N PHE A 269 48.10 10.71 12.06
CA PHE A 269 48.25 11.05 13.47
C PHE A 269 49.51 10.45 14.12
N TYR A 270 50.10 11.21 15.05
CA TYR A 270 51.15 10.76 15.96
C TYR A 270 51.03 11.42 17.34
N SER A 271 51.25 10.63 18.39
CA SER A 271 51.07 11.04 19.79
C SER A 271 52.01 12.15 20.28
N GLY A 272 53.13 12.39 19.59
CA GLY A 272 54.02 13.53 19.87
C GLY A 272 53.32 14.89 19.82
N LYS A 273 52.30 15.04 18.97
CA LYS A 273 51.48 16.26 18.87
C LYS A 273 50.78 16.63 20.19
N LEU A 274 50.43 15.66 21.04
CA LEU A 274 49.73 15.88 22.32
C LEU A 274 50.54 16.66 23.36
N ASN A 275 51.87 16.66 23.20
CA ASN A 275 52.82 17.35 24.08
C ASN A 275 53.45 18.59 23.43
N GLY A 276 52.94 19.01 22.25
CA GLY A 276 53.50 20.13 21.48
C GLY A 276 54.90 19.86 20.90
N ASN A 277 55.28 18.59 20.74
CA ASN A 277 56.57 18.19 20.20
C ASN A 277 56.40 17.71 18.76
N GLU A 278 56.50 18.63 17.80
CA GLU A 278 56.22 18.36 16.38
C GLU A 278 57.26 17.44 15.72
N ASP A 279 58.47 17.36 16.27
CA ASP A 279 59.59 16.58 15.73
C ASP A 279 59.59 15.09 16.12
N ASP A 280 58.74 14.66 17.07
CA ASP A 280 58.66 13.27 17.52
C ASP A 280 57.61 12.47 16.75
N THR A 281 57.93 12.13 15.50
CA THR A 281 57.09 11.31 14.61
C THR A 281 57.17 9.80 14.92
N THR A 282 57.70 9.41 16.09
CA THR A 282 57.81 7.99 16.41
C THR A 282 56.45 7.31 16.46
N ASN A 283 56.28 6.27 15.64
CA ASN A 283 55.04 5.51 15.47
C ASN A 283 53.86 6.27 14.83
N GLU A 284 54.13 7.28 13.99
CA GLU A 284 53.12 7.90 13.13
C GLU A 284 52.32 6.86 12.34
N ARG A 285 51.01 7.10 12.18
CA ARG A 285 50.10 6.25 11.42
C ARG A 285 49.46 7.05 10.31
N HIS A 286 49.51 6.47 9.12
CA HIS A 286 48.88 6.97 7.92
C HIS A 286 47.83 5.95 7.47
N LEU A 287 46.57 6.35 7.46
CA LEU A 287 45.46 5.51 6.98
C LEU A 287 44.79 6.20 5.82
N GLN A 288 44.42 5.42 4.81
CA GLN A 288 43.69 5.91 3.65
C GLN A 288 42.35 5.20 3.52
N ALA A 289 41.29 5.95 3.24
CA ALA A 289 40.00 5.42 2.80
C ALA A 289 39.58 6.03 1.46
N ASN A 290 38.93 5.22 0.64
CA ASN A 290 38.31 5.67 -0.60
C ASN A 290 36.79 5.70 -0.44
N PHE A 291 36.18 6.77 -0.90
CA PHE A 291 34.74 6.98 -0.93
C PHE A 291 34.31 7.24 -2.37
N LYS A 292 33.12 6.73 -2.70
CA LYS A 292 32.46 7.01 -3.96
C LYS A 292 31.17 7.77 -3.69
N LEU A 293 31.08 9.01 -4.17
CA LEU A 293 29.92 9.89 -4.03
C LEU A 293 29.21 10.03 -5.38
N THR A 294 28.03 9.46 -5.51
CA THR A 294 27.23 9.53 -6.76
C THR A 294 26.46 10.85 -6.80
N VAL A 295 26.45 11.50 -7.97
CA VAL A 295 25.61 12.69 -8.20
C VAL A 295 24.15 12.24 -8.30
N PRO A 296 23.26 12.71 -7.43
CA PRO A 296 21.86 12.29 -7.45
C PRO A 296 21.08 12.96 -8.59
N GLU A 297 20.03 12.30 -9.08
CA GLU A 297 19.00 12.96 -9.90
C GLU A 297 18.05 13.75 -8.98
N PHE A 298 17.40 14.80 -9.49
CA PHE A 298 16.45 15.61 -8.71
C PHE A 298 15.33 14.77 -8.09
N LYS A 299 14.79 13.84 -8.89
CA LYS A 299 13.75 12.88 -8.49
C LYS A 299 14.20 11.89 -7.41
N ASP A 300 15.50 11.64 -7.28
CA ASP A 300 16.03 10.70 -6.30
C ASP A 300 16.02 11.28 -4.88
N ILE A 301 15.98 12.62 -4.75
CA ILE A 301 16.05 13.34 -3.47
C ILE A 301 14.75 14.08 -3.15
N TYR A 302 14.16 14.79 -4.13
CA TYR A 302 13.00 15.67 -3.96
C TYR A 302 11.82 15.17 -4.78
N TYR A 303 11.44 13.92 -4.50
CA TYR A 303 10.44 13.17 -5.25
C TYR A 303 9.11 13.92 -5.45
N LYS A 304 8.56 14.54 -4.39
CA LYS A 304 7.26 15.26 -4.45
C LYS A 304 7.26 16.52 -5.34
N GLU A 305 8.44 17.10 -5.57
CA GLU A 305 8.63 18.39 -6.24
C GLU A 305 9.16 18.22 -7.68
N SER A 306 9.66 17.02 -7.97
CA SER A 306 10.11 16.52 -9.27
C SER A 306 9.01 15.84 -10.07
N SER A 307 7.97 15.36 -9.42
CA SER A 307 6.80 14.83 -10.09
C SER A 307 5.92 16.00 -10.52
N GLY A 308 5.99 16.40 -11.79
CA GLY A 308 4.72 16.65 -12.47
C GLY A 308 3.82 15.43 -12.26
N ASP A 309 2.53 15.64 -11.99
CA ASP A 309 1.54 14.64 -11.56
C ASP A 309 1.95 13.21 -11.94
N ILE A 310 2.53 12.48 -10.99
CA ILE A 310 2.81 11.06 -11.22
C ILE A 310 1.46 10.41 -11.41
N GLU A 311 1.28 9.84 -12.60
CA GLU A 311 0.03 9.28 -13.02
C GLU A 311 -0.45 8.29 -11.96
N GLU A 312 -1.55 8.66 -11.30
CA GLU A 312 -2.16 7.82 -10.28
C GLU A 312 -2.98 6.75 -10.97
N TYR A 313 -2.57 5.50 -10.83
CA TYR A 313 -3.30 4.38 -11.37
C TYR A 313 -4.35 3.91 -10.38
N LEU A 314 -5.57 3.66 -10.87
CA LEU A 314 -6.65 3.13 -10.02
C LEU A 314 -6.21 1.86 -9.29
N ALA A 315 -5.46 0.96 -9.93
CA ALA A 315 -5.06 -0.32 -9.31
C ALA A 315 -4.18 -0.17 -8.05
N THR A 316 -3.49 0.97 -7.90
CA THR A 316 -2.53 1.24 -6.82
C THR A 316 -2.99 2.35 -5.87
N LYS A 317 -3.85 3.27 -6.28
CA LYS A 317 -4.32 4.37 -5.44
C LYS A 317 -5.16 3.87 -4.28
N ASP A 318 -4.74 4.21 -3.05
CA ASP A 318 -5.38 3.88 -1.77
C ASP A 318 -5.60 2.38 -1.48
N ARG A 319 -5.02 1.49 -2.29
CA ARG A 319 -5.25 0.03 -2.23
C ARG A 319 -3.99 -0.72 -1.83
N ALA A 320 -4.09 -1.44 -0.72
CA ALA A 320 -3.07 -2.39 -0.32
C ALA A 320 -3.14 -3.67 -1.17
N LEU A 321 -4.36 -4.12 -1.50
CA LEU A 321 -4.63 -5.36 -2.21
C LEU A 321 -5.65 -5.14 -3.32
N THR A 322 -5.31 -5.58 -4.54
CA THR A 322 -6.20 -5.59 -5.70
C THR A 322 -6.15 -6.97 -6.36
N VAL A 323 -7.15 -7.82 -6.13
CA VAL A 323 -7.16 -9.23 -6.55
C VAL A 323 -8.32 -9.48 -7.51
N LYS A 324 -8.03 -10.00 -8.70
CA LYS A 324 -9.04 -10.43 -9.67
C LYS A 324 -9.66 -11.78 -9.30
N GLY A 325 -8.80 -12.74 -8.94
CA GLY A 325 -9.24 -14.06 -8.46
C GLY A 325 -9.79 -14.00 -7.04
N ASN A 326 -9.65 -15.10 -6.32
CA ASN A 326 -10.07 -15.23 -4.93
C ASN A 326 -8.95 -14.85 -3.96
N MET A 327 -9.33 -14.44 -2.76
CA MET A 327 -8.42 -14.29 -1.63
C MET A 327 -8.75 -15.37 -0.59
N ASN A 328 -7.80 -16.26 -0.34
CA ASN A 328 -7.95 -17.39 0.57
C ASN A 328 -7.01 -17.24 1.76
N LEU A 329 -7.58 -17.04 2.95
CA LEU A 329 -6.89 -17.03 4.23
C LEU A 329 -7.12 -18.37 4.93
N ASN A 330 -6.11 -19.24 4.94
CA ASN A 330 -6.18 -20.57 5.50
C ASN A 330 -5.10 -20.73 6.58
N GLU A 331 -5.53 -20.92 7.83
CA GLU A 331 -4.64 -20.96 9.00
C GLU A 331 -3.79 -19.70 9.17
N ALA A 332 -4.28 -18.54 8.71
CA ALA A 332 -3.56 -17.27 8.64
C ALA A 332 -3.84 -16.39 9.87
N ASP A 333 -3.39 -16.81 11.05
CA ASP A 333 -3.60 -16.04 12.27
C ASP A 333 -2.91 -14.65 12.18
N ASP A 334 -3.50 -13.64 12.82
CA ASP A 334 -3.01 -12.26 12.90
C ASP A 334 -2.73 -11.59 11.53
N PHE A 335 -3.36 -12.07 10.44
CA PHE A 335 -3.28 -11.43 9.13
C PHE A 335 -3.87 -10.01 9.19
N THR A 336 -3.08 -9.00 8.85
CA THR A 336 -3.49 -7.59 8.97
C THR A 336 -3.24 -6.80 7.69
N VAL A 337 -4.23 -6.03 7.23
CA VAL A 337 -4.08 -5.01 6.19
C VAL A 337 -4.18 -3.61 6.80
N VAL A 338 -3.13 -2.80 6.63
CA VAL A 338 -2.98 -1.49 7.26
C VAL A 338 -3.00 -0.37 6.22
N LYS A 339 -3.70 0.73 6.55
CA LYS A 339 -3.81 2.00 5.78
C LYS A 339 -4.48 1.94 4.41
N GLY A 340 -4.51 0.80 3.72
CA GLY A 340 -5.10 0.67 2.38
C GLY A 340 -6.36 -0.18 2.34
N GLU A 341 -7.17 0.08 1.32
CA GLU A 341 -8.36 -0.71 0.99
C GLU A 341 -7.97 -2.10 0.43
N VAL A 342 -8.90 -3.04 0.55
CA VAL A 342 -8.83 -4.37 -0.06
C VAL A 342 -9.91 -4.49 -1.11
N TYR A 343 -9.51 -4.82 -2.33
CA TYR A 343 -10.43 -5.11 -3.42
C TYR A 343 -10.22 -6.54 -3.94
N VAL A 344 -11.29 -7.35 -3.93
CA VAL A 344 -11.27 -8.74 -4.42
C VAL A 344 -12.47 -8.99 -5.32
N GLU A 345 -12.27 -9.08 -6.63
CA GLU A 345 -13.34 -9.40 -7.57
C GLU A 345 -13.92 -10.79 -7.28
N GLY A 346 -13.08 -11.81 -7.16
CA GLY A 346 -13.52 -13.17 -6.87
C GLY A 346 -14.03 -13.90 -8.11
N THR A 347 -13.84 -15.22 -8.13
CA THR A 347 -14.32 -16.05 -9.23
C THR A 347 -15.79 -16.39 -9.04
N THR A 348 -16.64 -16.00 -9.98
CA THR A 348 -18.03 -16.45 -10.00
C THR A 348 -18.10 -17.95 -10.30
N PRO A 349 -18.85 -18.76 -9.52
CA PRO A 349 -18.93 -20.21 -9.71
C PRO A 349 -19.47 -20.60 -11.11
N ALA A 350 -18.91 -21.66 -11.71
CA ALA A 350 -19.28 -22.09 -13.07
C ALA A 350 -20.74 -22.58 -13.21
N SER A 351 -21.37 -23.02 -12.12
CA SER A 351 -22.79 -23.37 -12.04
C SER A 351 -23.73 -22.16 -12.06
N VAL A 352 -23.17 -20.95 -12.02
CA VAL A 352 -23.84 -19.66 -11.81
C VAL A 352 -23.59 -18.73 -13.02
N SER A 353 -23.34 -19.27 -14.21
CA SER A 353 -22.92 -18.49 -15.39
C SER A 353 -23.66 -17.16 -15.58
N VAL A 354 -22.91 -16.16 -16.04
CA VAL A 354 -23.33 -14.74 -16.12
C VAL A 354 -24.57 -14.52 -17.01
N ASP A 355 -24.86 -15.47 -17.90
CA ASP A 355 -26.02 -15.47 -18.82
C ASP A 355 -27.16 -16.43 -18.37
N GLY A 356 -27.01 -17.08 -17.22
CA GLY A 356 -27.97 -18.03 -16.66
C GLY A 356 -28.00 -19.39 -17.37
N THR A 357 -27.07 -19.69 -18.28
CA THR A 357 -26.98 -21.00 -18.96
C THR A 357 -26.06 -21.97 -18.23
N ILE A 358 -26.62 -23.02 -17.63
CA ILE A 358 -25.81 -24.10 -17.05
C ILE A 358 -25.12 -24.83 -18.20
N GLN A 359 -23.78 -24.87 -18.23
CA GLN A 359 -23.08 -25.64 -19.25
C GLN A 359 -23.47 -27.14 -19.14
N PRO A 360 -23.80 -27.82 -20.26
CA PRO A 360 -24.09 -29.24 -20.26
C PRO A 360 -22.94 -30.04 -19.62
N GLY A 361 -23.24 -30.79 -18.55
CA GLY A 361 -22.26 -31.60 -17.82
C GLY A 361 -21.83 -31.06 -16.45
N ILE A 362 -22.26 -29.86 -16.04
CA ILE A 362 -22.09 -29.37 -14.67
C ILE A 362 -23.17 -29.98 -13.77
N ASN A 363 -22.77 -30.80 -12.80
CA ASN A 363 -23.66 -31.38 -11.80
C ASN A 363 -23.89 -30.34 -10.67
N VAL A 364 -24.94 -29.52 -10.78
CA VAL A 364 -25.40 -28.63 -9.70
C VAL A 364 -25.95 -29.50 -8.58
N SER A 365 -25.09 -29.84 -7.63
CA SER A 365 -25.49 -30.67 -6.49
C SER A 365 -26.05 -29.83 -5.34
N ASN A 366 -25.72 -28.53 -5.26
CA ASN A 366 -26.19 -27.66 -4.18
C ASN A 366 -26.23 -26.15 -4.51
N ARG A 367 -27.19 -25.74 -5.36
CA ARG A 367 -27.43 -24.34 -5.76
C ARG A 367 -27.56 -23.38 -4.56
N SER A 368 -28.14 -23.85 -3.45
CA SER A 368 -28.43 -23.04 -2.25
C SER A 368 -27.17 -22.44 -1.62
N TYR A 369 -26.02 -23.12 -1.72
CA TYR A 369 -24.77 -22.67 -1.13
C TYR A 369 -23.68 -22.32 -2.14
N GLU A 370 -23.70 -22.89 -3.35
CA GLU A 370 -22.68 -22.61 -4.37
C GLU A 370 -22.54 -21.11 -4.68
N LYS A 371 -23.62 -20.32 -4.54
CA LYS A 371 -23.59 -18.85 -4.71
C LYS A 371 -22.65 -18.10 -3.74
N TYR A 372 -22.27 -18.73 -2.62
CA TYR A 372 -21.35 -18.18 -1.63
C TYR A 372 -19.88 -18.54 -1.89
N ASN A 373 -19.60 -19.20 -3.01
CA ASN A 373 -18.24 -19.48 -3.44
C ASN A 373 -17.70 -18.30 -4.27
N GLY A 374 -16.41 -18.01 -4.10
CA GLY A 374 -15.72 -16.89 -4.72
C GLY A 374 -15.70 -15.61 -3.86
N GLY A 375 -14.64 -14.81 -4.03
CA GLY A 375 -14.41 -13.60 -3.24
C GLY A 375 -13.34 -13.81 -2.18
N ILE A 376 -13.65 -13.48 -0.93
CA ILE A 376 -12.73 -13.58 0.22
C ILE A 376 -13.18 -14.72 1.12
N MET A 377 -12.31 -15.71 1.34
CA MET A 377 -12.57 -16.84 2.21
C MET A 377 -11.60 -16.84 3.39
N VAL A 378 -12.14 -17.01 4.60
CA VAL A 378 -11.36 -17.14 5.83
C VAL A 378 -11.72 -18.46 6.52
N TYR A 379 -10.71 -19.30 6.75
CA TYR A 379 -10.88 -20.58 7.43
C TYR A 379 -9.78 -20.77 8.47
N ASN A 380 -10.19 -21.18 9.67
CA ASN A 380 -9.31 -21.50 10.80
C ASN A 380 -8.23 -20.42 11.06
N SER A 381 -8.59 -19.14 10.90
CA SER A 381 -7.67 -18.00 11.01
C SER A 381 -8.21 -17.00 12.02
N LYS A 382 -7.43 -16.69 13.05
CA LYS A 382 -7.81 -15.82 14.16
C LYS A 382 -7.16 -14.44 14.04
N GLY A 383 -7.83 -13.39 14.52
CA GLY A 383 -7.24 -12.04 14.54
C GLY A 383 -7.01 -11.46 13.14
N VAL A 384 -7.80 -11.87 12.14
CA VAL A 384 -7.75 -11.30 10.80
C VAL A 384 -8.32 -9.89 10.85
N HIS A 385 -7.53 -8.88 10.47
CA HIS A 385 -7.88 -7.47 10.66
C HIS A 385 -7.70 -6.65 9.39
N PHE A 386 -8.76 -5.96 8.98
CA PHE A 386 -8.74 -4.98 7.89
C PHE A 386 -9.04 -3.58 8.44
N ASN A 387 -8.06 -2.68 8.39
CA ASN A 387 -8.19 -1.34 8.98
C ASN A 387 -9.01 -0.36 8.12
N ASN A 388 -9.25 -0.69 6.85
CA ASN A 388 -9.94 0.15 5.89
C ASN A 388 -10.99 -0.65 5.09
N ASP A 389 -11.63 -0.03 4.11
CA ASP A 389 -12.74 -0.62 3.37
C ASP A 389 -12.33 -1.96 2.74
N VAL A 390 -13.21 -2.95 2.87
CA VAL A 390 -13.10 -4.25 2.20
C VAL A 390 -14.18 -4.33 1.13
N VAL A 391 -13.76 -4.58 -0.10
CA VAL A 391 -14.63 -4.66 -1.27
C VAL A 391 -14.49 -6.03 -1.88
N THR A 392 -15.60 -6.73 -2.09
CA THR A 392 -15.64 -7.93 -2.91
C THR A 392 -16.84 -7.96 -3.86
N ARG A 393 -16.62 -8.31 -5.14
CA ARG A 393 -17.74 -8.45 -6.10
C ARG A 393 -18.57 -9.73 -5.86
N ASN A 394 -18.05 -10.68 -5.08
CA ASN A 394 -18.72 -11.92 -4.73
C ASN A 394 -18.97 -11.99 -3.22
N THR A 395 -18.40 -12.97 -2.50
CA THR A 395 -18.78 -13.29 -1.13
C THR A 395 -17.62 -13.10 -0.16
N LEU A 396 -17.90 -12.48 0.99
CA LEU A 396 -17.07 -12.66 2.18
C LEU A 396 -17.55 -13.91 2.92
N ASN A 397 -16.75 -14.97 2.92
CA ASN A 397 -17.09 -16.29 3.46
C ASN A 397 -16.23 -16.62 4.70
N LEU A 398 -16.86 -16.72 5.85
CA LEU A 398 -16.25 -17.12 7.11
C LEU A 398 -16.63 -18.56 7.45
N ARG A 399 -15.62 -19.44 7.43
CA ARG A 399 -15.76 -20.85 7.79
C ARG A 399 -15.39 -21.09 9.25
N SER A 400 -15.46 -22.34 9.70
CA SER A 400 -15.08 -22.74 11.06
C SER A 400 -13.76 -22.12 11.53
N GLY A 401 -13.77 -21.56 12.74
CA GLY A 401 -12.60 -20.97 13.40
C GLY A 401 -12.14 -19.61 12.87
N ALA A 402 -12.84 -18.99 11.92
CA ALA A 402 -12.51 -17.65 11.43
C ALA A 402 -12.81 -16.56 12.48
N ASP A 403 -11.92 -15.59 12.66
CA ASP A 403 -12.13 -14.41 13.51
C ASP A 403 -11.69 -13.17 12.73
N VAL A 404 -12.65 -12.38 12.23
CA VAL A 404 -12.41 -11.27 11.29
C VAL A 404 -12.96 -9.97 11.85
N THR A 405 -12.14 -8.91 11.81
CA THR A 405 -12.54 -7.54 12.13
C THR A 405 -12.28 -6.61 10.94
N ILE A 406 -13.27 -5.79 10.59
CA ILE A 406 -13.18 -4.71 9.59
C ILE A 406 -13.56 -3.40 10.28
N ASP A 407 -12.60 -2.48 10.42
CA ASP A 407 -12.78 -1.25 11.21
C ASP A 407 -13.79 -0.29 10.59
N THR A 408 -13.94 -0.33 9.28
CA THR A 408 -14.73 0.61 8.49
C THR A 408 -15.90 -0.10 7.79
N ASN A 409 -15.88 -0.21 6.47
CA ASN A 409 -17.02 -0.67 5.68
C ASN A 409 -16.69 -1.94 4.88
N LEU A 410 -17.71 -2.78 4.71
CA LEU A 410 -17.69 -3.94 3.82
C LEU A 410 -18.70 -3.73 2.69
N TYR A 411 -18.22 -3.81 1.45
CA TYR A 411 -19.03 -3.80 0.24
C TYR A 411 -18.92 -5.18 -0.43
N GLY A 412 -20.03 -5.90 -0.53
CA GLY A 412 -20.04 -7.30 -0.98
C GLY A 412 -21.25 -7.64 -1.84
N SER A 413 -21.19 -8.72 -2.61
CA SER A 413 -22.45 -9.30 -3.09
C SER A 413 -23.15 -10.06 -1.96
N ASN A 414 -22.43 -10.97 -1.31
CA ASN A 414 -22.94 -11.73 -0.18
C ASN A 414 -21.99 -11.66 1.02
N ILE A 415 -22.53 -11.95 2.19
CA ILE A 415 -21.76 -12.41 3.34
C ILE A 415 -22.26 -13.81 3.68
N TYR A 416 -21.35 -14.75 3.91
CA TYR A 416 -21.71 -16.10 4.32
C TYR A 416 -20.90 -16.52 5.53
N ILE A 417 -21.57 -16.91 6.60
CA ILE A 417 -20.95 -17.53 7.76
C ILE A 417 -21.42 -18.98 7.78
N GLY A 418 -20.61 -19.85 7.19
CA GLY A 418 -20.93 -21.24 7.01
C GLY A 418 -19.81 -22.01 6.32
N GLY A 419 -19.79 -23.31 6.53
CA GLY A 419 -18.78 -24.19 6.01
C GLY A 419 -17.80 -24.70 7.07
N SER A 420 -17.65 -26.02 7.12
CA SER A 420 -16.87 -26.69 8.18
C SER A 420 -15.39 -26.88 7.85
N LYS A 421 -15.04 -26.84 6.57
CA LYS A 421 -13.73 -27.23 6.01
C LYS A 421 -13.35 -26.32 4.85
N TYR A 422 -12.08 -26.34 4.45
CA TYR A 422 -11.57 -25.75 3.22
C TYR A 422 -10.67 -26.75 2.49
N ASP A 423 -10.79 -26.82 1.17
CA ASP A 423 -9.91 -27.59 0.29
C ASP A 423 -9.56 -26.71 -0.92
N PRO A 424 -8.28 -26.38 -1.16
CA PRO A 424 -7.88 -25.52 -2.27
C PRO A 424 -8.17 -26.13 -3.65
N ASN A 425 -8.33 -27.46 -3.76
CA ASN A 425 -8.70 -28.12 -5.02
C ASN A 425 -10.21 -28.26 -5.19
N LYS A 426 -10.99 -28.00 -4.13
CA LYS A 426 -12.44 -28.15 -4.11
C LYS A 426 -13.07 -27.09 -3.21
N LEU A 427 -13.23 -25.88 -3.76
CA LEU A 427 -13.65 -24.70 -3.00
C LEU A 427 -15.06 -24.83 -2.39
N ASP A 428 -15.95 -25.63 -2.98
CA ASP A 428 -17.30 -25.93 -2.47
C ASP A 428 -17.30 -26.97 -1.33
N ASN A 429 -16.16 -27.59 -1.03
CA ASN A 429 -16.07 -28.65 -0.04
C ASN A 429 -16.51 -28.16 1.35
N GLY A 430 -17.52 -28.85 1.90
CA GLY A 430 -18.06 -28.56 3.23
C GLY A 430 -18.84 -27.25 3.33
N LEU A 431 -19.12 -26.54 2.24
CA LEU A 431 -19.79 -25.22 2.25
C LEU A 431 -21.23 -25.28 2.79
N ASN A 432 -21.89 -26.44 2.65
CA ASN A 432 -23.22 -26.72 3.18
C ASN A 432 -23.21 -27.20 4.64
N ASP A 433 -22.05 -27.34 5.28
CA ASP A 433 -21.95 -27.68 6.70
C ASP A 433 -22.01 -26.43 7.59
N SER A 434 -22.30 -26.61 8.88
CA SER A 434 -22.25 -25.51 9.83
C SER A 434 -20.82 -25.10 10.16
N ALA A 435 -20.53 -23.80 10.07
CA ALA A 435 -19.31 -23.24 10.64
C ALA A 435 -19.39 -23.27 12.17
N THR A 436 -18.26 -23.54 12.85
CA THR A 436 -18.20 -23.51 14.32
C THR A 436 -17.31 -22.37 14.80
N GLY A 437 -17.82 -21.54 15.71
CA GLY A 437 -17.03 -20.53 16.41
C GLY A 437 -16.49 -19.38 15.54
N ALA A 438 -17.08 -19.16 14.37
CA ALA A 438 -16.69 -18.05 13.49
C ALA A 438 -17.15 -16.69 14.07
N LYS A 439 -16.33 -15.65 13.92
CA LYS A 439 -16.63 -14.29 14.39
C LYS A 439 -16.41 -13.24 13.30
N LEU A 440 -17.32 -12.28 13.25
CA LEU A 440 -17.26 -11.14 12.36
C LEU A 440 -17.59 -9.86 13.12
N GLY A 441 -16.70 -8.86 13.07
CA GLY A 441 -16.95 -7.50 13.52
C GLY A 441 -16.79 -6.53 12.37
N VAL A 442 -17.83 -5.75 12.04
CA VAL A 442 -17.80 -4.76 10.95
C VAL A 442 -18.48 -3.47 11.36
N GLY A 443 -17.91 -2.33 10.97
CA GLY A 443 -18.57 -1.03 11.09
C GLY A 443 -19.87 -0.99 10.28
N GLN A 444 -19.77 -0.88 8.96
CA GLN A 444 -20.94 -0.87 8.07
C GLN A 444 -20.86 -1.98 7.03
N VAL A 445 -22.01 -2.57 6.71
CA VAL A 445 -22.16 -3.56 5.65
C VAL A 445 -23.10 -3.02 4.59
N VAL A 446 -22.68 -3.07 3.32
CA VAL A 446 -23.51 -2.71 2.17
C VAL A 446 -23.42 -3.86 1.16
N ILE A 447 -24.51 -4.61 0.98
CA ILE A 447 -24.55 -5.79 0.10
C ILE A 447 -25.69 -5.75 -0.90
N ASP A 448 -25.44 -6.27 -2.11
CA ASP A 448 -26.44 -6.37 -3.20
C ASP A 448 -27.21 -7.70 -3.21
N ASN A 449 -26.96 -8.58 -2.26
CA ASN A 449 -27.65 -9.85 -2.10
C ASN A 449 -27.74 -10.19 -0.60
N ASP A 450 -27.49 -11.42 -0.19
CA ASP A 450 -27.85 -11.88 1.15
C ASP A 450 -26.69 -12.06 2.14
N LEU A 451 -27.03 -11.89 3.42
CA LEU A 451 -26.26 -12.37 4.55
C LEU A 451 -26.80 -13.75 4.95
N GLY A 452 -26.06 -14.80 4.59
CA GLY A 452 -26.38 -16.18 4.94
C GLY A 452 -25.61 -16.64 6.17
N VAL A 453 -26.30 -17.29 7.12
CA VAL A 453 -25.69 -17.84 8.33
C VAL A 453 -26.10 -19.29 8.49
N LYS A 454 -25.11 -20.19 8.51
CA LYS A 454 -25.23 -21.58 8.88
C LYS A 454 -24.08 -21.92 9.81
N ALA A 455 -24.27 -21.62 11.10
CA ALA A 455 -23.20 -21.67 12.08
C ALA A 455 -23.68 -21.99 13.50
N THR A 456 -22.77 -22.53 14.30
CA THR A 456 -22.94 -22.88 15.72
C THR A 456 -21.87 -22.15 16.55
N GLY A 457 -22.29 -21.48 17.61
CA GLY A 457 -21.41 -20.72 18.51
C GLY A 457 -20.71 -19.53 17.86
N SER A 458 -21.27 -18.99 16.78
CA SER A 458 -20.71 -17.87 16.03
C SER A 458 -21.22 -16.51 16.51
N ILE A 459 -20.41 -15.46 16.37
CA ILE A 459 -20.76 -14.10 16.78
C ILE A 459 -20.54 -13.15 15.62
N ILE A 460 -21.63 -12.59 15.09
CA ILE A 460 -21.61 -11.57 14.05
C ILE A 460 -22.04 -10.25 14.69
N THR A 461 -21.23 -9.21 14.53
CA THR A 461 -21.51 -7.86 15.04
C THR A 461 -21.35 -6.86 13.90
N ILE A 462 -22.43 -6.16 13.58
CA ILE A 462 -22.50 -5.17 12.49
C ILE A 462 -23.10 -3.90 13.10
N ASN A 463 -22.51 -2.72 12.87
CA ASN A 463 -23.17 -1.50 13.35
C ASN A 463 -24.34 -1.12 12.43
N ASP A 464 -24.09 -0.93 11.15
CA ASP A 464 -25.10 -0.54 10.17
C ASP A 464 -25.16 -1.57 9.03
N PHE A 465 -26.33 -2.13 8.76
CA PHE A 465 -26.54 -3.11 7.70
C PHE A 465 -27.46 -2.57 6.60
N PHE A 466 -27.00 -2.64 5.35
CA PHE A 466 -27.74 -2.23 4.17
C PHE A 466 -27.77 -3.37 3.14
N GLY A 467 -28.91 -4.05 3.02
CA GLY A 467 -29.29 -4.87 1.87
C GLY A 467 -30.02 -3.99 0.86
N ILE A 468 -29.38 -3.70 -0.27
CA ILE A 468 -29.78 -2.59 -1.17
C ILE A 468 -30.41 -3.02 -2.49
N ASN A 469 -30.86 -4.27 -2.57
CA ASN A 469 -31.37 -4.86 -3.81
C ASN A 469 -32.68 -5.62 -3.58
N ASP A 470 -33.70 -5.34 -4.39
CA ASP A 470 -34.99 -6.04 -4.42
C ASP A 470 -35.17 -6.91 -5.67
N LYS A 471 -34.30 -6.79 -6.68
CA LYS A 471 -34.53 -7.26 -8.07
C LYS A 471 -36.00 -7.49 -8.47
N THR A 472 -36.71 -6.38 -8.65
CA THR A 472 -37.75 -6.22 -9.70
C THR A 472 -37.12 -5.83 -11.06
N ILE A 473 -35.81 -6.06 -11.24
CA ILE A 473 -35.06 -5.68 -12.45
C ILE A 473 -35.48 -6.59 -13.61
N LYS A 474 -36.08 -5.98 -14.63
CA LYS A 474 -36.53 -6.59 -15.91
C LYS A 474 -35.35 -7.04 -16.79
N ASP A 475 -34.42 -7.81 -16.24
CA ASP A 475 -33.32 -8.35 -17.02
C ASP A 475 -33.71 -9.74 -17.56
N THR A 476 -33.77 -9.86 -18.88
CA THR A 476 -34.11 -11.11 -19.58
C THR A 476 -33.03 -12.18 -19.46
N THR A 477 -31.86 -11.83 -18.92
CA THR A 477 -30.78 -12.75 -18.55
C THR A 477 -30.69 -12.86 -17.02
N VAL A 478 -31.42 -13.82 -16.45
CA VAL A 478 -31.49 -14.03 -15.01
C VAL A 478 -30.12 -14.46 -14.47
N ASP A 479 -29.42 -13.56 -13.77
CA ASP A 479 -28.35 -13.94 -12.85
C ASP A 479 -28.98 -14.68 -11.66
N ARG A 480 -29.06 -16.01 -11.79
CA ARG A 480 -29.84 -16.96 -10.98
C ARG A 480 -29.51 -16.99 -9.49
N THR A 481 -28.43 -16.34 -9.07
CA THR A 481 -27.91 -16.29 -7.70
C THR A 481 -28.10 -14.95 -7.00
N LYS A 482 -28.42 -13.88 -7.75
CA LYS A 482 -28.72 -12.55 -7.22
C LYS A 482 -30.23 -12.29 -7.32
N SER A 483 -30.99 -12.78 -6.35
CA SER A 483 -32.46 -12.73 -6.38
C SER A 483 -33.06 -11.59 -5.57
N SER A 484 -32.45 -11.22 -4.43
CA SER A 484 -32.99 -10.21 -3.50
C SER A 484 -32.12 -10.16 -2.23
N SER A 485 -31.89 -8.97 -1.68
CA SER A 485 -31.12 -8.79 -0.46
C SER A 485 -31.92 -9.12 0.79
N SER A 486 -31.38 -10.01 1.64
CA SER A 486 -32.05 -10.48 2.87
C SER A 486 -31.06 -11.05 3.87
N ILE A 487 -31.50 -11.31 5.10
CA ILE A 487 -30.75 -12.09 6.09
C ILE A 487 -31.38 -13.48 6.17
N ILE A 488 -30.57 -14.53 6.00
CA ILE A 488 -31.01 -15.92 6.01
C ILE A 488 -30.25 -16.69 7.09
N VAL A 489 -30.96 -17.17 8.10
CA VAL A 489 -30.39 -18.02 9.16
C VAL A 489 -30.84 -19.46 8.96
N ASN A 490 -29.92 -20.30 8.50
CA ASN A 490 -30.10 -21.72 8.23
C ASN A 490 -29.40 -22.61 9.26
N SER A 491 -29.36 -22.17 10.52
CA SER A 491 -28.86 -22.94 11.66
C SER A 491 -29.97 -23.78 12.28
N ASP A 492 -29.59 -24.95 12.82
CA ASP A 492 -30.51 -25.84 13.54
C ASP A 492 -30.60 -25.51 15.05
N ASP A 493 -29.80 -24.55 15.52
CA ASP A 493 -29.74 -24.08 16.89
C ASP A 493 -29.65 -22.54 16.98
N ASN A 494 -29.86 -22.00 18.18
CA ASN A 494 -29.76 -20.56 18.48
C ASN A 494 -28.46 -20.23 19.24
N SER A 495 -27.41 -21.02 19.05
CA SER A 495 -26.12 -20.81 19.75
C SER A 495 -25.29 -19.68 19.14
N SER A 496 -25.59 -19.29 17.90
CA SER A 496 -24.96 -18.18 17.21
C SER A 496 -25.75 -16.89 17.42
N SER A 497 -25.08 -15.73 17.33
CA SER A 497 -25.70 -14.41 17.46
C SER A 497 -25.37 -13.49 16.29
N ILE A 498 -26.34 -12.69 15.88
CA ILE A 498 -26.21 -11.62 14.87
C ILE A 498 -26.66 -10.32 15.54
N ASN A 499 -25.70 -9.50 15.92
CA ASN A 499 -25.93 -8.25 16.64
C ASN A 499 -25.86 -7.08 15.67
N ILE A 500 -26.99 -6.39 15.47
CA ILE A 500 -27.08 -5.14 14.70
C ILE A 500 -27.13 -3.97 15.69
N ASN A 501 -26.05 -3.20 15.78
CA ASN A 501 -25.87 -2.22 16.85
C ASN A 501 -26.56 -0.88 16.61
N LYS A 502 -26.79 -0.48 15.36
CA LYS A 502 -27.35 0.83 15.00
C LYS A 502 -28.56 0.70 14.07
N SER A 503 -28.34 0.49 12.78
CA SER A 503 -29.41 0.56 11.78
C SER A 503 -29.46 -0.64 10.85
N LEU A 504 -30.67 -0.93 10.36
CA LEU A 504 -30.99 -2.07 9.52
C LEU A 504 -31.88 -1.61 8.36
N TYR A 505 -31.36 -1.71 7.15
CA TYR A 505 -32.08 -1.45 5.90
C TYR A 505 -32.05 -2.71 5.06
N ILE A 506 -33.20 -3.27 4.73
CA ILE A 506 -33.30 -4.46 3.86
C ILE A 506 -34.36 -4.22 2.79
N MET A 507 -33.89 -4.11 1.56
CA MET A 507 -34.70 -3.83 0.39
C MET A 507 -35.36 -5.08 -0.21
N GLY A 508 -35.01 -6.29 0.25
CA GLY A 508 -35.54 -7.53 -0.30
C GLY A 508 -36.13 -8.50 0.72
N THR A 509 -36.65 -9.62 0.19
CA THR A 509 -37.11 -10.78 0.96
C THR A 509 -36.37 -12.08 0.60
N ALA A 510 -36.38 -13.02 1.54
CA ALA A 510 -35.78 -14.33 1.40
C ALA A 510 -36.62 -15.25 0.50
N HIS A 511 -36.00 -16.35 0.09
CA HIS A 511 -36.63 -17.35 -0.77
C HIS A 511 -36.42 -18.76 -0.19
N ILE A 512 -37.45 -19.59 -0.27
CA ILE A 512 -37.37 -21.00 0.06
C ILE A 512 -37.06 -21.76 -1.23
N ASN A 513 -35.99 -22.54 -1.20
CA ASN A 513 -35.70 -23.50 -2.24
C ASN A 513 -36.56 -24.75 -2.05
N THR A 514 -37.61 -24.91 -2.85
CA THR A 514 -38.50 -26.08 -2.74
C THR A 514 -38.00 -27.25 -3.59
N ASN A 515 -37.21 -27.00 -4.63
CA ASN A 515 -36.65 -28.07 -5.47
C ASN A 515 -35.18 -27.79 -5.83
N GLU A 516 -34.25 -28.46 -5.15
CA GLU A 516 -32.80 -28.28 -5.41
C GLU A 516 -32.33 -28.88 -6.75
N THR A 517 -33.13 -29.78 -7.33
CA THR A 517 -32.75 -30.55 -8.54
C THR A 517 -33.36 -30.03 -9.83
N ASP A 518 -34.30 -29.08 -9.74
CA ASP A 518 -34.99 -28.52 -10.90
C ASP A 518 -34.49 -27.10 -11.19
N ASN A 519 -34.18 -26.87 -12.46
CA ASN A 519 -33.61 -25.63 -12.96
C ASN A 519 -34.66 -24.56 -13.26
N ASP A 520 -35.93 -24.84 -12.96
CA ASP A 520 -37.06 -23.97 -13.21
C ASP A 520 -37.35 -23.04 -12.02
N ASP A 521 -37.37 -21.73 -12.26
CA ASP A 521 -37.64 -20.71 -11.23
C ASP A 521 -39.08 -20.81 -10.68
N ARG A 522 -39.98 -21.59 -11.30
CA ARG A 522 -41.30 -21.95 -10.74
C ARG A 522 -41.23 -22.70 -9.40
N TYR A 523 -40.07 -23.22 -9.00
CA TYR A 523 -39.87 -23.95 -7.74
C TYR A 523 -39.18 -23.14 -6.63
N LYS A 524 -39.15 -21.80 -6.75
CA LYS A 524 -38.75 -20.92 -5.64
C LYS A 524 -39.98 -20.25 -5.04
N TYR A 525 -40.15 -20.34 -3.73
CA TYR A 525 -41.19 -19.60 -3.02
C TYR A 525 -40.58 -18.35 -2.39
N GLN A 526 -40.94 -17.17 -2.90
CA GLN A 526 -40.59 -15.90 -2.26
C GLN A 526 -41.37 -15.76 -0.94
N THR A 527 -40.67 -15.50 0.16
CA THR A 527 -41.31 -15.27 1.46
C THR A 527 -41.70 -13.80 1.61
N GLY A 528 -42.49 -13.52 2.65
CA GLY A 528 -42.72 -12.15 3.12
C GLY A 528 -41.69 -11.70 4.17
N GLU A 529 -40.55 -12.36 4.29
CA GLU A 529 -39.55 -12.11 5.34
C GLU A 529 -38.28 -11.46 4.76
N SER A 530 -37.91 -10.29 5.29
CA SER A 530 -36.58 -9.70 5.05
C SER A 530 -35.50 -10.36 5.91
N ILE A 531 -35.90 -10.94 7.04
CA ILE A 531 -35.06 -11.81 7.87
C ILE A 531 -35.75 -13.16 8.02
N ALA A 532 -35.23 -14.17 7.34
CA ALA A 532 -35.80 -15.51 7.34
C ALA A 532 -34.95 -16.46 8.20
N VAL A 533 -35.62 -17.18 9.10
CA VAL A 533 -34.99 -18.18 9.97
C VAL A 533 -35.61 -19.54 9.68
N LYS A 534 -34.74 -20.55 9.52
CA LYS A 534 -35.17 -21.93 9.26
C LYS A 534 -36.21 -22.39 10.28
N GLY A 535 -37.29 -22.96 9.78
CA GLY A 535 -38.43 -23.44 10.56
C GLY A 535 -39.59 -22.44 10.62
N ASN A 536 -39.34 -21.14 10.52
CA ASN A 536 -40.42 -20.15 10.60
C ASN A 536 -41.37 -20.17 9.40
N TYR A 537 -40.91 -20.72 8.26
CA TYR A 537 -41.72 -20.91 7.06
C TYR A 537 -43.00 -21.74 7.28
N MET A 538 -43.11 -22.46 8.41
CA MET A 538 -44.35 -23.15 8.79
C MET A 538 -45.57 -22.22 8.85
N ALA A 539 -45.35 -20.92 9.09
CA ALA A 539 -46.42 -19.91 9.08
C ALA A 539 -47.19 -19.96 7.76
N TYR A 540 -46.50 -20.07 6.62
CA TYR A 540 -47.13 -20.10 5.30
C TYR A 540 -47.81 -21.43 4.97
N ALA A 541 -47.77 -22.44 5.85
CA ALA A 541 -48.43 -23.72 5.66
C ALA A 541 -49.74 -23.83 6.45
N VAL A 542 -50.15 -22.77 7.17
CA VAL A 542 -51.32 -22.77 8.04
C VAL A 542 -52.27 -21.64 7.66
N PRO A 543 -53.55 -21.92 7.35
CA PRO A 543 -54.53 -20.89 7.06
C PRO A 543 -54.85 -20.04 8.29
N MET A 544 -54.89 -18.73 8.12
CA MET A 544 -55.38 -17.76 9.09
C MET A 544 -56.90 -17.60 9.02
N ASN A 545 -57.51 -17.87 7.87
CA ASN A 545 -58.97 -17.84 7.67
C ASN A 545 -59.39 -18.74 6.49
N GLU A 546 -60.70 -18.98 6.36
CA GLU A 546 -61.27 -19.85 5.32
C GLU A 546 -61.10 -19.34 3.88
N ALA A 547 -60.74 -18.06 3.69
CA ALA A 547 -60.58 -17.45 2.38
C ALA A 547 -59.16 -17.64 1.79
N GLU A 548 -58.18 -18.07 2.59
CA GLU A 548 -56.81 -18.27 2.13
C GLU A 548 -56.66 -19.58 1.34
N GLU A 549 -56.07 -19.49 0.16
CA GLU A 549 -55.78 -20.62 -0.72
C GLU A 549 -54.30 -21.03 -0.61
N PHE A 550 -54.00 -22.30 -0.92
CA PHE A 550 -52.65 -22.86 -0.81
C PHE A 550 -52.26 -23.61 -2.08
N ALA A 551 -51.05 -23.37 -2.55
CA ALA A 551 -50.46 -24.02 -3.71
C ALA A 551 -49.39 -25.04 -3.29
N TYR A 552 -49.22 -26.08 -4.11
CA TYR A 552 -48.23 -27.12 -3.87
C TYR A 552 -46.88 -26.74 -4.49
N TYR A 553 -45.87 -26.61 -3.63
CA TYR A 553 -44.46 -26.39 -3.96
C TYR A 553 -43.65 -27.58 -3.41
N ASN A 554 -43.55 -28.66 -4.19
CA ASN A 554 -42.92 -29.93 -3.77
C ASN A 554 -41.70 -29.73 -2.85
N PRO A 555 -41.64 -30.28 -1.63
CA PRO A 555 -42.65 -31.13 -0.98
C PRO A 555 -43.70 -30.36 -0.14
N LEU A 556 -43.62 -29.04 -0.08
CA LEU A 556 -44.42 -28.17 0.78
C LEU A 556 -45.75 -27.75 0.13
N GLN A 557 -46.74 -27.47 0.96
CA GLN A 557 -47.96 -26.77 0.56
C GLN A 557 -47.95 -25.41 1.26
N LEU A 558 -47.92 -24.32 0.49
CA LEU A 558 -47.67 -22.96 0.97
C LEU A 558 -48.74 -22.00 0.48
N LEU A 559 -48.90 -20.89 1.21
CA LEU A 559 -49.85 -19.81 0.92
C LEU A 559 -49.77 -19.37 -0.54
N ASP A 560 -50.90 -19.41 -1.26
CA ASP A 560 -50.97 -18.96 -2.64
C ASP A 560 -51.11 -17.44 -2.71
N ASP A 561 -50.28 -16.82 -3.55
CA ASP A 561 -50.28 -15.38 -3.82
C ASP A 561 -50.67 -15.04 -5.27
N SER A 562 -51.11 -16.04 -6.05
CA SER A 562 -51.40 -15.90 -7.49
C SER A 562 -52.46 -14.85 -7.82
N LYS A 563 -53.35 -14.55 -6.86
CA LYS A 563 -54.45 -13.59 -6.97
C LYS A 563 -54.19 -12.26 -6.26
N VAL A 564 -52.99 -12.06 -5.71
CA VAL A 564 -52.63 -10.90 -4.89
C VAL A 564 -51.69 -9.98 -5.67
N GLU A 565 -51.96 -8.67 -5.65
CA GLU A 565 -51.15 -7.66 -6.32
C GLU A 565 -49.86 -7.38 -5.54
N ASP A 566 -49.97 -7.03 -4.25
CA ASP A 566 -48.83 -6.86 -3.34
C ASP A 566 -48.55 -8.15 -2.56
N LYS A 567 -47.80 -9.05 -3.21
CA LYS A 567 -47.49 -10.39 -2.70
C LYS A 567 -46.61 -10.37 -1.46
N VAL A 568 -45.63 -9.46 -1.42
CA VAL A 568 -44.68 -9.35 -0.31
C VAL A 568 -45.41 -8.89 0.94
N SER A 569 -46.19 -7.81 0.85
CA SER A 569 -46.92 -7.30 2.01
C SER A 569 -47.97 -8.28 2.50
N TYR A 570 -48.69 -8.95 1.59
CA TYR A 570 -49.65 -9.99 1.96
C TYR A 570 -48.99 -11.14 2.75
N LYS A 571 -47.86 -11.66 2.28
CA LYS A 571 -47.12 -12.71 2.97
C LYS A 571 -46.51 -12.24 4.28
N ALA A 572 -45.97 -11.02 4.34
CA ALA A 572 -45.39 -10.44 5.55
C ALA A 572 -46.44 -10.25 6.65
N ASN A 573 -47.63 -9.78 6.28
CA ASN A 573 -48.75 -9.61 7.18
C ASN A 573 -49.31 -10.96 7.65
N HIS A 574 -49.46 -11.93 6.74
CA HIS A 574 -49.83 -13.31 7.12
C HIS A 574 -48.83 -13.89 8.14
N PHE A 575 -47.53 -13.79 7.87
CA PHE A 575 -46.46 -14.27 8.76
C PHE A 575 -46.52 -13.61 10.14
N THR A 576 -46.66 -12.28 10.18
CA THR A 576 -46.73 -11.50 11.42
C THR A 576 -47.97 -11.87 12.24
N ASN A 577 -49.13 -11.97 11.58
CA ASN A 577 -50.40 -12.32 12.23
C ASN A 577 -50.39 -13.74 12.78
N TYR A 578 -49.82 -14.70 12.03
CA TYR A 578 -49.64 -16.08 12.49
C TYR A 578 -48.85 -16.11 13.79
N TRP A 579 -47.65 -15.52 13.83
CA TRP A 579 -46.80 -15.56 15.03
C TRP A 579 -47.40 -14.79 16.21
N ASN A 580 -48.00 -13.62 15.97
CA ASN A 580 -48.70 -12.89 17.03
C ASN A 580 -49.86 -13.69 17.63
N SER A 581 -50.62 -14.40 16.78
CA SER A 581 -51.70 -15.30 17.20
C SER A 581 -51.15 -16.47 18.03
N GLU A 582 -50.12 -17.16 17.54
CA GLU A 582 -49.54 -18.31 18.23
C GLU A 582 -48.91 -17.94 19.58
N THR A 583 -48.17 -16.84 19.65
CA THR A 583 -47.60 -16.32 20.91
C THR A 583 -48.68 -15.88 21.90
N SER A 584 -49.79 -15.32 21.41
CA SER A 584 -50.93 -14.96 22.25
C SER A 584 -51.66 -16.18 22.83
N LYS A 585 -51.74 -17.29 22.07
CA LYS A 585 -52.34 -18.55 22.53
C LYS A 585 -51.47 -19.25 23.57
N ASN A 586 -50.16 -19.26 23.35
CA ASN A 586 -49.19 -19.84 24.26
C ASN A 586 -47.89 -19.02 24.22
N PRO A 587 -47.49 -18.34 25.31
CA PRO A 587 -46.25 -17.58 25.35
C PRO A 587 -44.98 -18.40 25.07
N ALA A 588 -45.05 -19.74 25.14
CA ALA A 588 -43.96 -20.63 24.75
C ALA A 588 -43.87 -20.87 23.22
N HIS A 589 -44.89 -20.48 22.46
CA HIS A 589 -44.91 -20.56 20.99
C HIS A 589 -44.51 -19.20 20.40
N TYR A 590 -43.23 -19.03 20.13
CA TYR A 590 -42.66 -17.82 19.55
C TYR A 590 -41.91 -18.16 18.25
N PRO A 591 -41.69 -17.17 17.36
CA PRO A 591 -40.85 -17.38 16.19
C PRO A 591 -39.40 -17.68 16.58
N ASN A 592 -38.72 -18.52 15.81
CA ASN A 592 -37.28 -18.66 15.96
C ASN A 592 -36.59 -17.37 15.49
N THR A 593 -35.83 -16.72 16.36
CA THR A 593 -35.10 -15.48 16.07
C THR A 593 -33.73 -15.73 15.45
N GLY A 594 -33.25 -16.97 15.40
CA GLY A 594 -31.94 -17.30 14.83
C GLY A 594 -30.75 -16.60 15.52
N GLY A 595 -30.95 -16.10 16.75
CA GLY A 595 -29.96 -15.30 17.48
C GLY A 595 -29.81 -13.86 16.99
N ILE A 596 -30.81 -13.32 16.28
CA ILE A 596 -30.78 -11.94 15.79
C ILE A 596 -31.13 -10.98 16.93
N HIS A 597 -30.24 -10.01 17.18
CA HIS A 597 -30.39 -8.97 18.19
C HIS A 597 -30.32 -7.59 17.53
N LEU A 598 -31.35 -6.78 17.78
CA LEU A 598 -31.40 -5.39 17.34
C LEU A 598 -31.13 -4.50 18.54
N LEU A 599 -29.89 -3.99 18.67
CA LEU A 599 -29.48 -3.19 19.82
C LEU A 599 -29.70 -1.69 19.60
N GLY A 600 -29.76 -1.25 18.34
CA GLY A 600 -29.97 0.16 17.99
C GLY A 600 -31.34 0.72 18.38
N ILE A 601 -32.32 -0.15 18.62
CA ILE A 601 -33.69 0.21 19.02
C ILE A 601 -33.85 0.40 20.53
N LEU A 602 -32.78 0.24 21.31
CA LEU A 602 -32.81 0.37 22.76
C LEU A 602 -32.61 1.83 23.19
N ASP A 603 -33.37 2.28 24.18
CA ASP A 603 -33.14 3.55 24.89
C ASP A 603 -31.95 3.44 25.87
N LYS A 604 -31.67 4.54 26.59
CA LYS A 604 -30.57 4.60 27.56
C LYS A 604 -30.77 3.66 28.77
N ASP A 605 -32.01 3.24 29.03
CA ASP A 605 -32.38 2.33 30.10
C ASP A 605 -32.46 0.87 29.62
N GLY A 606 -32.11 0.60 28.36
CA GLY A 606 -32.12 -0.72 27.75
C GLY A 606 -33.52 -1.22 27.36
N LYS A 607 -34.53 -0.35 27.26
CA LYS A 607 -35.89 -0.71 26.80
C LYS A 607 -36.07 -0.43 25.32
N VAL A 608 -36.98 -1.16 24.69
CA VAL A 608 -37.33 -0.93 23.28
C VAL A 608 -38.02 0.43 23.12
N ASP A 609 -37.46 1.27 22.27
CA ASP A 609 -38.00 2.56 21.88
C ASP A 609 -38.64 2.46 20.49
N THR A 610 -39.96 2.67 20.42
CA THR A 610 -40.73 2.54 19.18
C THR A 610 -40.40 3.65 18.17
N GLU A 611 -39.94 4.82 18.63
CA GLU A 611 -39.49 5.89 17.72
C GLU A 611 -38.18 5.48 17.03
N LYS A 612 -37.27 4.84 17.77
CA LYS A 612 -36.02 4.29 17.22
C LYS A 612 -36.24 3.15 16.24
N ILE A 613 -37.27 2.32 16.42
CA ILE A 613 -37.62 1.30 15.42
C ILE A 613 -37.92 1.99 14.08
N ARG A 614 -38.75 3.05 14.08
CA ARG A 614 -39.10 3.80 12.86
C ARG A 614 -37.92 4.57 12.27
N GLU A 615 -36.98 5.01 13.10
CA GLU A 615 -35.81 5.75 12.63
C GLU A 615 -34.73 4.82 12.04
N TYR A 616 -34.52 3.65 12.63
CA TYR A 616 -33.35 2.82 12.33
C TYR A 616 -33.67 1.48 11.65
N ILE A 617 -34.92 1.03 11.61
CA ILE A 617 -35.31 -0.26 11.03
C ILE A 617 -36.24 -0.04 9.84
N HIS A 618 -35.73 -0.34 8.64
CA HIS A 618 -36.43 -0.17 7.37
C HIS A 618 -36.34 -1.46 6.56
N THR A 619 -37.40 -2.25 6.54
CA THR A 619 -37.46 -3.51 5.79
C THR A 619 -38.71 -3.63 4.95
N VAL A 620 -38.58 -4.16 3.72
CA VAL A 620 -39.72 -4.40 2.81
C VAL A 620 -40.59 -5.58 3.24
N GLY A 621 -40.06 -6.49 4.06
CA GLY A 621 -40.76 -7.65 4.60
C GLY A 621 -40.72 -7.70 6.13
N ALA A 622 -41.36 -8.73 6.67
CA ALA A 622 -41.35 -9.03 8.10
C ALA A 622 -39.96 -9.47 8.59
N LEU A 623 -39.72 -9.27 9.88
CA LEU A 623 -38.50 -9.72 10.54
C LEU A 623 -38.78 -10.28 11.93
N VAL A 624 -37.83 -11.07 12.42
CA VAL A 624 -37.84 -11.66 13.76
C VAL A 624 -36.57 -11.24 14.49
N TYR A 625 -36.68 -10.98 15.78
CA TYR A 625 -35.54 -10.54 16.59
C TYR A 625 -35.75 -10.85 18.07
N GLU A 626 -34.65 -10.84 18.81
CA GLU A 626 -34.61 -11.02 20.25
C GLU A 626 -34.06 -9.78 20.94
N VAL A 627 -34.75 -9.32 21.98
CA VAL A 627 -34.34 -8.18 22.80
C VAL A 627 -34.67 -8.44 24.26
N ASN A 628 -33.70 -8.27 25.16
CA ASN A 628 -33.85 -8.56 26.60
C ASN A 628 -34.40 -9.98 26.89
N GLY A 629 -34.05 -10.97 26.06
CA GLY A 629 -34.55 -12.34 26.17
C GLY A 629 -35.98 -12.56 25.65
N GLU A 630 -36.65 -11.51 25.18
CA GLU A 630 -37.96 -11.59 24.55
C GLU A 630 -37.84 -11.74 23.04
N LYS A 631 -38.55 -12.73 22.49
CA LYS A 631 -38.60 -13.01 21.05
C LYS A 631 -39.79 -12.32 20.43
N LYS A 632 -39.55 -11.56 19.36
CA LYS A 632 -40.52 -10.67 18.72
C LYS A 632 -40.58 -10.91 17.22
N VAL A 633 -41.73 -10.57 16.65
CA VAL A 633 -41.96 -10.44 15.21
C VAL A 633 -42.36 -9.00 14.91
N LEU A 634 -41.83 -8.43 13.85
CA LEU A 634 -42.15 -7.09 13.36
C LEU A 634 -42.68 -7.20 11.93
N GLY A 635 -43.90 -6.69 11.71
CA GLY A 635 -44.53 -6.62 10.39
C GLY A 635 -44.56 -5.19 9.83
N LEU A 636 -45.18 -5.03 8.66
CA LEU A 636 -45.21 -3.77 7.89
C LEU A 636 -46.19 -2.73 8.47
N ASP A 637 -47.30 -3.17 9.06
CA ASP A 637 -48.46 -2.29 9.32
C ASP A 637 -48.38 -1.42 10.60
N SER A 638 -47.28 -1.38 11.36
CA SER A 638 -47.26 -0.59 12.61
C SER A 638 -45.95 0.04 13.06
N GLN A 639 -44.78 -0.46 12.62
CA GLN A 639 -43.48 -0.04 13.20
C GLN A 639 -42.27 -0.07 12.26
N SER A 640 -42.24 -0.91 11.21
CA SER A 640 -41.23 -0.84 10.12
C SER A 640 -41.69 0.15 9.05
N SER A 641 -40.79 1.01 8.54
CA SER A 641 -41.15 2.17 7.70
C SER A 641 -40.48 2.22 6.33
N TYR A 642 -40.17 1.07 5.72
CA TYR A 642 -39.56 1.10 4.38
C TYR A 642 -40.45 1.87 3.41
N GLY A 643 -39.93 3.00 2.92
CA GLY A 643 -40.67 3.97 2.12
C GLY A 643 -39.96 4.28 0.81
N PRO A 644 -40.71 4.59 -0.27
CA PRO A 644 -40.11 4.95 -1.57
C PRO A 644 -39.15 6.14 -1.51
N ASP A 645 -39.29 7.03 -0.51
CA ASP A 645 -38.41 8.18 -0.28
C ASP A 645 -36.96 7.79 0.03
N LEU A 646 -36.73 6.59 0.59
CA LEU A 646 -35.39 6.05 0.82
C LEU A 646 -34.63 5.77 -0.48
N GLU A 647 -35.36 5.48 -1.55
CA GLU A 647 -34.84 5.15 -2.89
C GLU A 647 -34.74 6.36 -3.83
N LEU A 648 -35.34 7.50 -3.46
CA LEU A 648 -35.26 8.74 -4.25
C LEU A 648 -33.89 9.43 -4.05
N PRO A 649 -33.46 10.30 -4.98
CA PRO A 649 -32.21 11.05 -4.83
C PRO A 649 -32.10 11.79 -3.49
N GLY A 650 -31.00 11.53 -2.77
CA GLY A 650 -30.77 12.02 -1.40
C GLY A 650 -31.32 11.14 -0.28
N GLY A 651 -32.06 10.08 -0.60
CA GLY A 651 -32.50 9.05 0.33
C GLY A 651 -31.36 8.15 0.79
N THR A 652 -31.49 7.54 1.97
CA THR A 652 -30.42 6.73 2.58
C THR A 652 -30.06 5.53 1.71
N VAL A 653 -31.04 4.79 1.19
CA VAL A 653 -30.80 3.62 0.34
C VAL A 653 -30.18 4.07 -0.97
N TYR A 654 -30.70 5.14 -1.59
CA TYR A 654 -30.15 5.72 -2.81
C TYR A 654 -28.64 6.06 -2.70
N GLU A 655 -28.21 6.73 -1.62
CA GLU A 655 -26.79 7.09 -1.45
C GLU A 655 -25.91 5.87 -1.18
N LYS A 656 -26.43 4.85 -0.48
CA LYS A 656 -25.72 3.56 -0.31
C LYS A 656 -25.60 2.82 -1.63
N GLN A 657 -26.62 2.90 -2.47
CA GLN A 657 -26.60 2.31 -3.79
C GLN A 657 -25.53 2.95 -4.69
N ARG A 658 -25.46 4.29 -4.69
CA ARG A 658 -24.40 5.02 -5.39
C ARG A 658 -23.00 4.70 -4.88
N THR A 659 -22.83 4.67 -3.56
CA THR A 659 -21.54 4.35 -2.92
C THR A 659 -21.11 2.92 -3.28
N PHE A 660 -22.03 1.96 -3.24
CA PHE A 660 -21.78 0.59 -3.64
C PHE A 660 -21.32 0.49 -5.10
N ALA A 661 -22.03 1.13 -6.04
CA ALA A 661 -21.64 1.17 -7.44
C ALA A 661 -20.25 1.80 -7.65
N SER A 662 -19.94 2.90 -6.94
CA SER A 662 -18.62 3.54 -6.97
C SER A 662 -17.50 2.59 -6.51
N LYS A 663 -17.69 1.94 -5.35
CA LYS A 663 -16.71 1.04 -4.73
C LYS A 663 -16.54 -0.26 -5.52
N VAL A 664 -17.64 -0.94 -5.84
CA VAL A 664 -17.67 -2.32 -6.35
C VAL A 664 -17.56 -2.39 -7.88
N TYR A 665 -18.23 -1.49 -8.61
CA TYR A 665 -18.28 -1.56 -10.07
C TYR A 665 -17.33 -0.57 -10.76
N LYS A 666 -17.12 0.62 -10.17
CA LYS A 666 -16.28 1.67 -10.76
C LYS A 666 -14.95 1.92 -10.05
N PHE A 667 -14.51 1.01 -9.17
CA PHE A 667 -13.19 1.10 -8.51
C PHE A 667 -12.90 2.50 -7.89
N ASN A 668 -13.78 3.01 -7.03
CA ASN A 668 -13.75 4.33 -6.38
C ASN A 668 -14.01 5.54 -7.30
N GLN A 669 -14.32 5.33 -8.59
CA GLN A 669 -14.73 6.44 -9.45
C GLN A 669 -16.19 6.84 -9.19
N SER A 670 -16.52 8.09 -9.51
CA SER A 670 -17.86 8.66 -9.30
C SER A 670 -18.96 7.86 -10.00
N ALA A 671 -20.02 7.51 -9.25
CA ALA A 671 -21.25 6.93 -9.79
C ALA A 671 -22.34 8.01 -9.95
N THR A 672 -22.93 8.08 -11.15
CA THR A 672 -23.79 9.20 -11.59
C THR A 672 -25.28 8.96 -11.41
N LYS A 673 -25.75 7.71 -11.33
CA LYS A 673 -27.18 7.35 -11.19
C LYS A 673 -27.38 6.10 -10.32
N TYR A 674 -28.55 5.99 -9.69
CA TYR A 674 -28.97 4.86 -8.84
C TYR A 674 -29.31 3.58 -9.61
N TYR A 675 -29.59 3.67 -10.91
CA TYR A 675 -29.72 2.50 -11.79
C TYR A 675 -28.37 1.95 -12.31
N ASP A 676 -27.22 2.42 -11.80
CA ASP A 676 -25.88 1.90 -12.13
C ASP A 676 -25.60 0.50 -11.48
N TYR A 677 -26.63 -0.21 -11.02
CA TYR A 677 -26.59 -1.66 -10.75
C TYR A 677 -26.48 -2.52 -12.02
N ASP A 678 -26.34 -1.88 -13.18
CA ASP A 678 -26.17 -2.55 -14.44
C ASP A 678 -24.69 -2.90 -14.67
N LYS A 679 -24.43 -4.20 -14.91
CA LYS A 679 -23.11 -4.75 -15.25
C LYS A 679 -22.51 -4.11 -16.50
N THR A 680 -23.29 -3.39 -17.30
CA THR A 680 -22.83 -2.67 -18.50
C THR A 680 -21.85 -1.52 -18.22
N ILE A 681 -21.72 -1.06 -16.97
CA ILE A 681 -20.82 0.05 -16.56
C ILE A 681 -19.73 -0.46 -15.59
N LEU A 682 -19.39 -1.74 -15.66
CA LEU A 682 -18.35 -2.35 -14.85
C LEU A 682 -16.95 -2.00 -15.39
N THR A 683 -16.10 -1.42 -14.54
CA THR A 683 -14.68 -1.28 -14.84
C THR A 683 -14.06 -2.67 -14.83
N ASP A 684 -13.68 -3.15 -16.02
CA ASP A 684 -13.01 -4.44 -16.20
C ASP A 684 -11.60 -4.37 -15.60
N PHE A 685 -11.20 -5.41 -14.87
CA PHE A 685 -9.85 -5.54 -14.32
C PHE A 685 -8.77 -5.37 -15.40
N SER A 686 -9.03 -5.82 -16.63
CA SER A 686 -8.10 -5.68 -17.76
C SER A 686 -7.82 -4.22 -18.14
N SER A 687 -8.76 -3.31 -17.85
CA SER A 687 -8.57 -1.86 -18.06
C SER A 687 -7.73 -1.20 -16.95
N LEU A 688 -7.54 -1.88 -15.82
CA LEU A 688 -6.71 -1.42 -14.71
C LEU A 688 -5.27 -1.88 -14.86
N VAL A 689 -5.09 -3.16 -15.20
CA VAL A 689 -3.77 -3.80 -15.34
C VAL A 689 -3.74 -4.74 -16.53
N ASP A 690 -2.86 -4.47 -17.48
CA ASP A 690 -2.50 -5.36 -18.58
C ASP A 690 -1.16 -6.04 -18.30
N THR A 691 -1.21 -7.18 -17.60
CA THR A 691 -0.01 -7.96 -17.27
C THR A 691 0.69 -8.54 -18.50
N SER A 692 0.03 -8.59 -19.67
CA SER A 692 0.67 -9.07 -20.89
C SER A 692 1.81 -8.14 -21.34
N LYS A 693 1.73 -6.85 -21.02
CA LYS A 693 2.70 -5.81 -21.37
C LYS A 693 4.01 -5.92 -20.60
N ILE A 694 4.02 -6.64 -19.47
CA ILE A 694 5.24 -6.91 -18.68
C ILE A 694 6.29 -7.63 -19.54
N SER A 695 5.86 -8.59 -20.36
CA SER A 695 6.77 -9.37 -21.21
C SER A 695 7.33 -8.59 -22.41
N TYR A 696 6.71 -7.45 -22.77
CA TYR A 696 7.07 -6.65 -23.95
C TYR A 696 7.79 -5.34 -23.59
N SER A 697 7.87 -4.97 -22.30
CA SER A 697 8.47 -3.73 -21.83
C SER A 697 10.01 -3.77 -21.70
N GLY A 698 10.63 -4.91 -22.03
CA GLY A 698 12.08 -5.12 -21.81
C GLY A 698 12.47 -5.29 -20.35
N TYR A 699 11.48 -5.41 -19.45
CA TYR A 699 11.69 -5.62 -18.03
C TYR A 699 12.20 -7.03 -17.71
N THR A 700 13.22 -7.11 -16.86
CA THR A 700 13.75 -8.37 -16.32
C THR A 700 13.58 -8.39 -14.80
N LEU A 701 12.77 -9.32 -14.30
CA LEU A 701 12.50 -9.45 -12.87
C LEU A 701 13.79 -9.70 -12.04
N LEU A 702 14.73 -10.48 -12.56
CA LEU A 702 15.97 -10.81 -11.83
C LEU A 702 16.85 -9.58 -11.57
N ASP A 703 16.76 -8.55 -12.42
CA ASP A 703 17.49 -7.29 -12.26
C ASP A 703 17.00 -6.46 -11.07
N GLN A 704 15.87 -6.82 -10.47
CA GLN A 704 15.34 -6.16 -9.27
C GLN A 704 16.03 -6.64 -7.99
N SER A 705 16.81 -7.71 -8.05
CA SER A 705 17.53 -8.25 -6.89
C SER A 705 18.43 -7.18 -6.25
N ASN A 706 18.42 -7.11 -4.91
CA ASN A 706 19.22 -6.17 -4.09
C ASN A 706 18.90 -4.66 -4.25
N LYS A 707 17.76 -4.27 -4.83
CA LYS A 707 17.38 -2.84 -4.97
C LYS A 707 16.78 -2.19 -3.72
N GLY A 708 16.50 -2.97 -2.66
CA GLY A 708 15.89 -2.47 -1.42
C GLY A 708 14.37 -2.24 -1.52
N GLU A 709 13.93 -1.62 -2.62
CA GLU A 709 12.52 -1.47 -3.03
C GLU A 709 12.32 -2.10 -4.40
N TYR A 710 11.28 -2.92 -4.57
CA TYR A 710 11.18 -3.84 -5.69
C TYR A 710 9.90 -3.61 -6.51
N ALA A 711 10.05 -3.52 -7.84
CA ALA A 711 8.94 -3.82 -8.75
C ALA A 711 8.98 -5.33 -9.02
N ILE A 712 8.08 -6.12 -8.43
CA ILE A 712 8.02 -7.58 -8.62
C ILE A 712 6.89 -7.91 -9.60
N PHE A 713 7.19 -7.92 -10.90
CA PHE A 713 6.19 -8.00 -11.96
C PHE A 713 6.30 -9.33 -12.71
N ASN A 714 5.22 -10.11 -12.73
CA ASN A 714 5.11 -11.39 -13.42
C ASN A 714 4.04 -11.31 -14.52
N GLY A 715 4.46 -11.43 -15.78
CA GLY A 715 3.56 -11.49 -16.94
C GLY A 715 3.06 -12.88 -17.31
N ASP A 716 3.58 -13.95 -16.70
CA ASP A 716 3.22 -15.34 -17.03
C ASP A 716 2.15 -15.89 -16.10
N LYS A 717 0.96 -16.14 -16.64
CA LYS A 717 -0.19 -16.68 -15.91
C LYS A 717 0.05 -18.10 -15.35
N ASN A 718 1.00 -18.85 -15.91
CA ASN A 718 1.31 -20.21 -15.47
C ASN A 718 2.33 -20.24 -14.33
N LYS A 719 3.01 -19.11 -14.08
CA LYS A 719 3.96 -18.99 -12.97
C LYS A 719 3.26 -18.33 -11.79
N LYS A 720 3.33 -18.99 -10.63
CA LYS A 720 2.94 -18.38 -9.37
C LYS A 720 4.13 -17.70 -8.70
N ILE A 721 3.85 -16.67 -7.91
CA ILE A 721 4.81 -16.03 -7.01
C ILE A 721 4.65 -16.66 -5.63
N GLU A 722 5.73 -17.21 -5.07
CA GLU A 722 5.78 -17.73 -3.70
C GLU A 722 6.66 -16.80 -2.86
N ILE A 723 6.09 -16.18 -1.83
CA ILE A 723 6.80 -15.29 -0.90
C ILE A 723 7.08 -16.06 0.39
N MET A 724 8.35 -16.15 0.76
CA MET A 724 8.79 -16.90 1.94
C MET A 724 10.00 -16.25 2.62
N THR A 725 10.27 -16.63 3.86
CA THR A 725 11.47 -16.13 4.55
C THR A 725 12.74 -16.76 3.96
N SER A 726 13.78 -15.94 3.83
CA SER A 726 15.12 -16.33 3.38
C SER A 726 15.88 -17.05 4.48
N ASP A 727 16.77 -17.95 4.10
CA ASP A 727 17.74 -18.55 5.02
C ASP A 727 18.82 -17.54 5.44
N ASP A 728 18.98 -16.46 4.66
CA ASP A 728 20.01 -15.44 4.83
C ASP A 728 19.41 -14.05 5.16
N ASN A 729 20.27 -13.10 5.54
CA ASN A 729 19.89 -11.71 5.84
C ASN A 729 19.74 -10.82 4.59
N THR A 730 19.42 -11.42 3.44
CA THR A 730 19.27 -10.72 2.14
C THR A 730 17.97 -11.13 1.44
N ASN A 731 17.38 -10.18 0.72
CA ASN A 731 16.24 -10.45 -0.17
C ASN A 731 16.76 -11.08 -1.47
N LYS A 732 16.11 -12.13 -1.96
CA LYS A 732 16.48 -12.80 -3.22
C LYS A 732 15.24 -13.08 -4.06
N ILE A 733 15.43 -13.01 -5.38
CA ILE A 733 14.40 -13.37 -6.36
C ILE A 733 14.96 -14.52 -7.20
N THR A 734 14.28 -15.65 -7.23
CA THR A 734 14.64 -16.80 -8.09
C THR A 734 13.49 -17.18 -9.02
N ASN A 735 13.84 -17.81 -10.14
CA ASN A 735 12.90 -18.20 -11.19
C ASN A 735 13.23 -19.63 -11.61
N ASP A 736 12.56 -20.60 -10.99
CA ASP A 736 12.96 -22.02 -11.03
C ASP A 736 12.18 -22.79 -12.12
N GLY A 737 11.99 -22.17 -13.29
CA GLY A 737 11.29 -22.76 -14.44
C GLY A 737 9.76 -22.88 -14.27
N GLY A 738 9.26 -23.22 -13.08
CA GLY A 738 7.84 -23.35 -12.75
C GLY A 738 7.26 -22.24 -11.86
N ASN A 739 8.03 -21.71 -10.90
CA ASN A 739 7.58 -20.67 -9.96
C ASN A 739 8.59 -19.51 -9.90
N ILE A 740 8.10 -18.36 -9.47
CA ILE A 740 8.92 -17.23 -9.04
C ILE A 740 8.95 -17.25 -7.51
N VAL A 741 10.13 -17.34 -6.91
CA VAL A 741 10.26 -17.38 -5.44
C VAL A 741 10.90 -16.08 -4.96
N ILE A 742 10.22 -15.41 -4.03
CA ILE A 742 10.68 -14.19 -3.37
C ILE A 742 11.08 -14.56 -1.95
N LYS A 743 12.39 -14.60 -1.69
CA LYS A 743 12.94 -14.84 -0.35
C LYS A 743 13.14 -13.52 0.37
N VAL A 744 12.38 -13.28 1.44
CA VAL A 744 12.44 -12.07 2.27
C VAL A 744 13.44 -12.27 3.40
N ARG A 745 14.35 -11.32 3.59
CA ARG A 745 15.44 -11.39 4.59
C ARG A 745 14.93 -11.71 6.00
N LYS A 746 15.66 -12.58 6.70
CA LYS A 746 15.23 -13.14 8.00
C LYS A 746 15.21 -12.15 9.16
N ASP A 747 16.12 -11.17 9.17
CA ASP A 747 16.34 -10.25 10.28
C ASP A 747 15.23 -9.19 10.43
N THR A 748 14.68 -8.70 9.31
CA THR A 748 13.60 -7.71 9.32
C THR A 748 12.26 -8.26 8.86
N LYS A 749 12.26 -9.39 8.13
CA LYS A 749 11.08 -9.98 7.48
C LYS A 749 10.23 -8.97 6.72
N THR A 750 10.86 -7.92 6.19
CA THR A 750 10.18 -6.80 5.55
C THR A 750 10.49 -6.75 4.06
N LEU A 751 9.45 -6.58 3.25
CA LEU A 751 9.51 -6.45 1.80
C LEU A 751 8.84 -5.14 1.37
N ASN A 752 9.63 -4.19 0.87
CA ASN A 752 9.10 -2.95 0.28
C ASN A 752 8.92 -3.16 -1.22
N ALA A 753 7.69 -3.34 -1.70
CA ALA A 753 7.48 -3.72 -3.10
C ALA A 753 6.10 -3.31 -3.65
N VAL A 754 6.08 -3.10 -4.97
CA VAL A 754 4.87 -3.19 -5.78
C VAL A 754 4.90 -4.55 -6.47
N ILE A 755 3.94 -5.40 -6.12
CA ILE A 755 3.87 -6.78 -6.64
C ILE A 755 2.72 -6.84 -7.65
N VAL A 756 3.02 -7.24 -8.88
CA VAL A 756 2.02 -7.42 -9.95
C VAL A 756 2.18 -8.80 -10.53
N SER A 757 1.12 -9.61 -10.58
CA SER A 757 1.21 -10.98 -11.11
C SER A 757 0.03 -11.35 -12.01
N ALA A 758 0.36 -11.92 -13.17
CA ALA A 758 -0.59 -12.58 -14.06
C ALA A 758 -1.12 -13.91 -13.47
N GLY A 759 -0.27 -14.63 -12.71
CA GLY A 759 -0.62 -15.88 -12.02
C GLY A 759 -0.88 -15.66 -10.53
N ASN A 760 -1.08 -16.76 -9.80
CA ASN A 760 -1.38 -16.74 -8.37
C ASN A 760 -0.20 -16.21 -7.55
N VAL A 761 -0.50 -15.63 -6.38
CA VAL A 761 0.50 -15.26 -5.37
C VAL A 761 0.20 -16.04 -4.10
N SER A 762 1.24 -16.58 -3.47
CA SER A 762 1.13 -17.19 -2.16
C SER A 762 2.18 -16.70 -1.17
N ILE A 763 1.77 -16.54 0.09
CA ILE A 763 2.65 -16.20 1.20
C ILE A 763 2.72 -17.42 2.12
N GLU A 764 3.93 -17.98 2.23
CA GLU A 764 4.18 -19.34 2.75
C GLU A 764 4.97 -19.33 4.07
N SER A 765 5.27 -18.17 4.66
CA SER A 765 6.06 -18.07 5.90
C SER A 765 5.53 -17.02 6.85
N ASP A 766 5.73 -17.25 8.15
CA ASP A 766 5.23 -16.41 9.24
C ASP A 766 5.97 -15.08 9.40
N ASP A 767 5.25 -14.09 9.93
CA ASP A 767 5.70 -12.73 10.26
C ASP A 767 6.26 -11.89 9.10
N ILE A 768 5.77 -12.12 7.86
CA ILE A 768 6.17 -11.30 6.71
C ILE A 768 5.42 -9.96 6.72
N ASN A 769 6.18 -8.88 6.66
CA ASN A 769 5.67 -7.51 6.51
C ASN A 769 5.90 -7.02 5.07
N ILE A 770 4.84 -6.65 4.35
CA ILE A 770 4.91 -6.09 3.01
C ILE A 770 4.49 -4.62 3.09
N ASN A 771 5.35 -3.71 2.64
CA ASN A 771 5.03 -2.29 2.50
C ASN A 771 4.92 -1.96 1.01
N GLY A 772 3.80 -1.37 0.59
CA GLY A 772 3.47 -1.09 -0.79
C GLY A 772 2.10 -1.64 -1.16
N CYS A 773 1.98 -2.30 -2.31
CA CYS A 773 0.71 -2.88 -2.76
C CYS A 773 0.90 -4.17 -3.58
N ILE A 774 -0.15 -5.01 -3.60
CA ILE A 774 -0.16 -6.28 -4.31
C ILE A 774 -1.35 -6.30 -5.28
N ILE A 775 -1.08 -6.53 -6.56
CA ILE A 775 -2.07 -6.62 -7.63
C ILE A 775 -1.96 -7.97 -8.35
N ILE A 776 -3.07 -8.70 -8.43
CA ILE A 776 -3.05 -10.12 -8.83
C ILE A 776 -4.20 -10.43 -9.80
N ASN A 777 -3.88 -10.98 -10.97
CA ASN A 777 -4.88 -11.50 -11.92
C ASN A 777 -5.41 -12.89 -11.52
N GLY A 778 -4.58 -13.69 -10.84
CA GLY A 778 -4.97 -14.97 -10.24
C GLY A 778 -5.47 -14.84 -8.80
N ASP A 779 -5.27 -15.90 -8.01
CA ASP A 779 -5.66 -15.97 -6.60
C ASP A 779 -4.54 -15.51 -5.66
N LEU A 780 -4.93 -14.92 -4.52
CA LEU A 780 -4.07 -14.68 -3.37
C LEU A 780 -4.29 -15.77 -2.32
N ASN A 781 -3.24 -16.50 -1.95
CA ASN A 781 -3.31 -17.57 -0.95
C ASN A 781 -2.36 -17.28 0.21
N ILE A 782 -2.90 -17.16 1.42
CA ILE A 782 -2.11 -17.05 2.64
C ILE A 782 -2.16 -18.41 3.34
N ASN A 783 -1.02 -19.10 3.34
CA ASN A 783 -0.84 -20.44 3.91
C ASN A 783 0.16 -20.44 5.09
N SER A 784 0.54 -19.25 5.57
CA SER A 784 1.36 -19.04 6.76
C SER A 784 0.51 -19.18 8.02
N LYS A 785 1.11 -19.62 9.13
CA LYS A 785 0.42 -19.78 10.42
C LYS A 785 0.11 -18.48 11.13
N SER A 786 0.98 -17.47 11.06
CA SER A 786 0.76 -16.22 11.80
C SER A 786 1.54 -15.00 11.26
N GLY A 787 1.02 -13.80 11.50
CA GLY A 787 1.80 -12.57 11.57
C GLY A 787 2.01 -11.84 10.25
N ILE A 788 1.22 -12.13 9.22
CA ILE A 788 1.34 -11.45 7.93
C ILE A 788 0.75 -10.05 8.02
N LYS A 789 1.54 -9.04 7.62
CA LYS A 789 1.09 -7.65 7.59
C LYS A 789 1.32 -7.04 6.23
N ILE A 790 0.28 -6.47 5.63
CA ILE A 790 0.35 -5.75 4.37
C ILE A 790 -0.02 -4.29 4.63
N THR A 791 0.95 -3.39 4.49
CA THR A 791 0.79 -1.96 4.75
C THR A 791 0.81 -1.20 3.42
N TYR A 792 -0.28 -0.49 3.13
CA TYR A 792 -0.28 0.49 2.06
C TYR A 792 0.70 1.61 2.39
N ASP A 793 1.73 1.74 1.56
CA ASP A 793 2.77 2.76 1.69
C ASP A 793 2.89 3.49 0.34
N SER A 794 2.22 4.64 0.24
CA SER A 794 2.21 5.44 -0.98
C SER A 794 3.64 5.83 -1.38
N GLY A 795 4.50 6.19 -0.43
CA GLY A 795 5.89 6.56 -0.70
C GLY A 795 6.73 5.43 -1.30
N VAL A 796 6.53 4.18 -0.87
CA VAL A 796 7.18 3.01 -1.50
C VAL A 796 6.66 2.81 -2.92
N ILE A 797 5.33 2.86 -3.13
CA ILE A 797 4.71 2.67 -4.45
C ILE A 797 5.23 3.72 -5.43
N GLU A 798 5.21 4.97 -5.00
CA GLU A 798 5.68 6.16 -5.69
C GLU A 798 7.16 6.02 -6.11
N ARG A 799 8.07 5.69 -5.18
CA ARG A 799 9.51 5.50 -5.50
C ARG A 799 9.75 4.31 -6.43
N VAL A 800 8.99 3.22 -6.28
CA VAL A 800 9.07 2.07 -7.19
C VAL A 800 8.55 2.44 -8.59
N GLN A 801 7.48 3.22 -8.68
CA GLN A 801 6.92 3.71 -9.94
C GLN A 801 7.91 4.60 -10.69
N ALA A 802 8.54 5.57 -10.04
CA ALA A 802 9.49 6.47 -10.72
C ALA A 802 10.76 5.77 -11.19
N LYS A 803 11.21 4.73 -10.49
CA LYS A 803 12.34 3.88 -10.93
C LYS A 803 11.98 2.98 -12.11
N ASN A 804 10.69 2.79 -12.39
CA ASN A 804 10.19 1.86 -13.41
C ASN A 804 9.07 2.52 -14.25
N GLU A 805 9.16 3.82 -14.55
CA GLU A 805 8.07 4.62 -15.13
C GLU A 805 7.50 4.01 -16.43
N GLY A 806 8.39 3.61 -17.36
CA GLY A 806 7.98 2.97 -18.61
C GLY A 806 7.28 1.63 -18.42
N LEU A 807 7.65 0.86 -17.38
CA LEU A 807 6.96 -0.38 -17.03
C LEU A 807 5.57 -0.08 -16.46
N PHE A 808 5.46 0.91 -15.57
CA PHE A 808 4.18 1.29 -14.98
C PHE A 808 3.21 1.82 -16.04
N LYS A 809 3.66 2.73 -16.90
CA LYS A 809 2.87 3.25 -18.04
C LYS A 809 2.45 2.16 -19.04
N ALA A 810 3.25 1.11 -19.18
CA ALA A 810 2.92 0.00 -20.06
C ALA A 810 1.91 -0.97 -19.43
N VAL A 811 1.97 -1.18 -18.11
CA VAL A 811 1.23 -2.23 -17.40
C VAL A 811 -0.08 -1.71 -16.83
N PHE A 812 -0.10 -0.48 -16.32
CA PHE A 812 -1.28 0.11 -15.71
C PHE A 812 -2.02 0.97 -16.74
N GLY A 813 -3.36 0.82 -16.75
CA GLY A 813 -4.24 1.51 -17.68
C GLY A 813 -4.87 2.75 -17.04
N ASN A 814 -6.17 2.68 -16.73
CA ASN A 814 -6.97 3.81 -16.29
C ASN A 814 -6.31 4.62 -15.14
N SER A 815 -6.03 5.88 -15.44
CA SER A 815 -5.59 6.89 -14.47
C SER A 815 -6.78 7.47 -13.71
N VAL A 816 -6.54 7.97 -12.50
CA VAL A 816 -7.54 8.70 -11.71
C VAL A 816 -7.93 9.97 -12.48
N ILE A 817 -9.21 10.07 -12.86
CA ILE A 817 -9.76 11.28 -13.48
C ILE A 817 -10.21 12.19 -12.34
N TYR A 818 -9.47 13.26 -12.09
CA TYR A 818 -9.90 14.34 -11.21
C TYR A 818 -10.97 15.18 -11.93
N ASP A 819 -12.13 15.36 -11.32
CA ASP A 819 -13.12 16.33 -11.81
C ASP A 819 -12.47 17.72 -11.81
N ALA A 820 -12.47 18.39 -12.97
CA ALA A 820 -11.79 19.66 -13.23
C ALA A 820 -12.33 20.88 -12.43
N ASN A 821 -13.06 20.66 -11.33
CA ASN A 821 -13.66 21.68 -10.50
C ASN A 821 -13.25 21.63 -9.02
N SER A 822 -12.29 20.79 -8.61
CA SER A 822 -11.67 20.91 -7.28
C SER A 822 -10.33 21.62 -7.39
N THR A 823 -10.35 22.95 -7.48
CA THR A 823 -9.19 23.78 -7.15
C THR A 823 -9.02 23.75 -5.64
N SER A 824 -8.35 22.71 -5.13
CA SER A 824 -7.68 22.78 -3.83
C SER A 824 -6.33 23.44 -4.08
N GLU A 825 -6.20 24.69 -3.63
CA GLU A 825 -4.89 25.35 -3.58
C GLU A 825 -3.89 24.49 -2.79
N PRO A 826 -2.64 24.33 -3.27
CA PRO A 826 -1.60 23.70 -2.48
C PRO A 826 -1.36 24.53 -1.21
N ASP A 827 -1.54 23.91 -0.06
CA ASP A 827 -1.27 24.52 1.24
C ASP A 827 0.24 24.79 1.35
N ASN A 828 0.60 26.07 1.20
CA ASN A 828 1.97 26.55 1.09
C ASN A 828 2.61 26.72 2.48
N SER A 829 2.63 25.65 3.28
CA SER A 829 3.28 25.63 4.60
C SER A 829 4.36 24.55 4.70
N THR A 830 5.56 24.98 4.29
CA THR A 830 6.91 24.54 4.65
C THR A 830 7.08 23.52 5.79
N SER A 831 7.45 22.28 5.41
CA SER A 831 8.54 21.51 6.04
C SER A 831 9.18 20.60 5.00
N VAL A 832 10.45 20.86 4.65
CA VAL A 832 11.21 20.11 3.65
C VAL A 832 11.56 18.72 4.20
N ASP A 833 10.74 17.71 3.90
CA ASP A 833 11.08 16.31 4.18
C ASP A 833 11.82 15.71 2.97
N SER A 834 13.14 15.83 2.94
CA SER A 834 13.99 15.04 2.04
C SER A 834 14.05 13.59 2.56
N SER A 835 13.54 12.61 1.80
CA SER A 835 13.57 11.19 2.18
C SER A 835 14.51 10.43 1.24
N TYR A 836 15.77 10.30 1.64
CA TYR A 836 16.77 9.51 0.92
C TYR A 836 17.65 8.70 1.88
N ASP A 837 18.13 7.53 1.45
CA ASP A 837 19.16 6.76 2.17
C ASP A 837 20.55 7.13 1.61
N LEU A 838 21.36 7.80 2.43
CA LEU A 838 22.72 8.23 2.07
C LEU A 838 23.59 7.06 1.57
N LYS A 839 23.34 5.82 1.99
CA LYS A 839 24.09 4.64 1.55
C LYS A 839 23.97 4.37 0.04
N ASN A 840 22.91 4.86 -0.60
CA ASN A 840 22.73 4.73 -2.04
C ASN A 840 23.64 5.68 -2.82
N PHE A 841 24.08 6.78 -2.20
CA PHE A 841 24.86 7.83 -2.85
C PHE A 841 26.30 7.88 -2.37
N LEU A 842 26.58 7.46 -1.14
CA LEU A 842 27.91 7.48 -0.53
C LEU A 842 28.35 6.07 -0.11
N GLN A 843 29.31 5.51 -0.85
CA GLN A 843 29.90 4.21 -0.55
C GLN A 843 31.30 4.37 0.06
N LYS A 844 31.52 3.83 1.27
CA LYS A 844 32.85 3.68 1.89
C LYS A 844 33.47 2.36 1.42
N GLN A 845 34.69 2.41 0.86
CA GLN A 845 35.48 1.22 0.55
C GLN A 845 36.34 0.80 1.75
N LEU A 846 37.00 -0.36 1.67
CA LEU A 846 37.93 -0.80 2.72
C LEU A 846 39.09 0.20 2.87
N TRP A 847 39.37 0.61 4.10
CA TRP A 847 40.53 1.44 4.41
C TRP A 847 41.81 0.59 4.48
N ARG A 848 42.96 1.22 4.24
CA ARG A 848 44.28 0.57 4.29
C ARG A 848 45.28 1.42 5.06
N ILE A 849 46.27 0.77 5.65
CA ILE A 849 47.46 1.44 6.20
C ILE A 849 48.40 1.74 5.02
N ILE A 850 48.85 2.97 4.90
CA ILE A 850 49.85 3.40 3.90
C ILE A 850 51.17 3.69 4.62
N GLN A 851 52.29 3.54 3.90
CA GLN A 851 53.65 3.69 4.43
C GLN A 851 54.22 5.07 4.17
#